data_AF-A0A3B4AHT3-F1
#
_entry.id   AF-A0A3B4AHT3-F1
#
_cell.length_a   1.000
_cell.length_b   1.000
_cell.length_c   1.000
_cell.angle_alpha   90.00
_cell.angle_beta   90.00
_cell.angle_gamma   90.00
#
_symmetry.space_group_name_H-M   'P 1'
#
loop_
_entity.id
_entity.type
_entity.pdbx_description
1 polymer ?
#
loop_
_entity_poly.entity_id
_entity_poly.type
_entity_poly.pdbx_seq_one_letter_code
_entity_poly.pdbx_strand_id
1 'polypeptide(L)'
;QIFIFVFILFFVTVFITVTALSDIVAVNRGVFPCLSPALAPFPRVEKLMDTRAARPFSFSFNTSDYRILHMDQDQGRLYLGSREYLVALDMHNVNKEPLIIHWPASAKRKGECQMTGKGKQVGSCSGECANFVRMIEPWNRTHLYTCGTGAYQPICTFINRGWRAEVSTNASPLTSLFWSGSSAVESSSSDYLFRLVPGYVDSGKGKCSYDPKQENVATLINDSLYAGVHIDFMSTDAALFRTMGGRTAIRTEQYDSRWLNEPVFVEIQQIPDSAERNDDKLYIFFREKSLDSNGASPSVLARVGRVCLNDEGGQKSLVNRWTTFLKARLICSVIGDDGVETRFDELRDVFIQPTQDERNPMVYALFTTAGSVFKGSAVCVFSMSDIRNVFNGPFAHKHGHNYQWTEYTGKIPYPRPGTCPGGTFTPGIRSSKNFTDEAVNFIRAHPLMFHPVYPIHRRPLVVRTGVDYRYTALVVDQVDAVDGRYEVLFLGTDRGTVQKVIVLPKDPTSMEVLTLEEVEVFRVTAVKTMKLSSKRQQLYVSSDAGLTQVSLHRCGVYGRACSDCCLARDPYCAWDGESCSAFTPSTKRRSRRQDVKHGDPLRQCRGFNAKGEAQTPSRPRRHRGPGAIEAQTPSRPRRHRGPDDIEAQFKENNFKHTVARVALRILDRDIVLALTGQDEDEEPKTRHPPHPQPHLSTPFPPEIRLINQYCQSYWDQLSPKQQQRKRTSRRHTEGQDQGLG
;
A
#
# COMPACT_ATOMS: atom_id res chain seq x y z
N GLN A 1 8.68 16.47 62.58
CA GLN A 1 7.39 16.13 61.95
C GLN A 1 6.74 17.32 61.24
N ILE A 2 6.44 18.44 61.91
CA ILE A 2 5.78 19.63 61.29
C ILE A 2 6.39 20.03 59.94
N PHE A 3 7.72 20.14 59.83
CA PHE A 3 8.42 20.48 58.59
C PHE A 3 8.09 19.54 57.40
N ILE A 4 7.92 18.24 57.64
CA ILE A 4 7.58 17.26 56.60
C ILE A 4 6.13 17.48 56.13
N PHE A 5 5.23 17.80 57.07
CA PHE A 5 3.83 18.07 56.76
C PHE A 5 3.69 19.33 55.88
N VAL A 6 4.43 20.40 56.20
CA VAL A 6 4.49 21.62 55.38
C VAL A 6 5.08 21.34 54.00
N PHE A 7 6.13 20.52 53.90
CA PHE A 7 6.77 20.19 52.62
C PHE A 7 5.84 19.38 51.70
N ILE A 8 5.12 18.40 52.25
CA ILE A 8 4.10 17.62 51.51
C ILE A 8 2.95 18.53 51.07
N LEU A 9 2.45 19.39 51.98
CA LEU A 9 1.36 20.31 51.65
C LEU A 9 1.76 21.26 50.51
N PHE A 10 2.98 21.82 50.56
CA PHE A 10 3.52 22.68 49.50
C PHE A 10 3.60 21.96 48.14
N PHE A 11 4.15 20.74 48.10
CA PHE A 11 4.24 19.97 46.86
C PHE A 11 2.86 19.56 46.31
N VAL A 12 1.91 19.18 47.17
CA VAL A 12 0.53 18.87 46.75
C VAL A 12 -0.17 20.12 46.20
N THR A 13 -0.03 21.28 46.85
CA THR A 13 -0.60 22.54 46.34
C THR A 13 0.04 22.98 45.03
N VAL A 14 1.36 22.84 44.86
CA VAL A 14 2.05 23.12 43.59
C VAL A 14 1.61 22.15 42.49
N PHE A 15 1.47 20.86 42.78
CA PHE A 15 1.02 19.88 41.77
C PHE A 15 -0.42 20.17 41.31
N ILE A 16 -1.35 20.41 42.24
CA ILE A 16 -2.75 20.74 41.94
C ILE A 16 -2.87 22.06 41.16
N THR A 17 -2.07 23.08 41.51
CA THR A 17 -2.10 24.36 40.78
C THR A 17 -1.47 24.25 39.39
N VAL A 18 -0.44 23.42 39.19
CA VAL A 18 0.13 23.15 37.87
C VAL A 18 -0.86 22.37 36.98
N THR A 19 -1.52 21.33 37.49
CA THR A 19 -2.52 20.59 36.70
C THR A 19 -3.74 21.47 36.37
N ALA A 20 -4.25 22.23 37.36
CA ALA A 20 -5.34 23.17 37.13
C ALA A 20 -4.96 24.28 36.13
N LEU A 21 -3.70 24.72 36.09
CA LEU A 21 -3.24 25.68 35.09
C LEU A 21 -3.11 25.07 33.69
N SER A 22 -2.69 23.80 33.54
CA SER A 22 -2.76 23.13 32.23
C SER A 22 -4.20 22.99 31.72
N ASP A 23 -5.15 22.66 32.62
CA ASP A 23 -6.56 22.52 32.26
C ASP A 23 -7.20 23.87 31.93
N ILE A 24 -6.91 24.93 32.70
CA ILE A 24 -7.44 26.28 32.46
C ILE A 24 -6.86 26.90 31.18
N VAL A 25 -5.58 26.66 30.86
CA VAL A 25 -4.96 27.11 29.60
C VAL A 25 -5.54 26.36 28.39
N ALA A 26 -5.97 25.10 28.56
CA ALA A 26 -6.68 24.35 27.52
C ALA A 26 -8.11 24.87 27.28
N VAL A 27 -8.80 25.38 28.31
CA VAL A 27 -10.19 25.88 28.20
C VAL A 27 -10.28 27.32 27.67
N ASN A 28 -9.31 28.19 27.95
CA ASN A 28 -9.39 29.62 27.61
C ASN A 28 -8.84 30.01 26.21
N ARG A 29 -8.60 29.05 25.32
CA ARG A 29 -8.48 29.29 23.87
C ARG A 29 -9.65 28.61 23.17
N GLY A 30 -10.53 29.41 22.56
CA GLY A 30 -11.77 28.96 21.90
C GLY A 30 -11.59 28.16 20.62
N VAL A 31 -10.76 27.12 20.65
CA VAL A 31 -10.65 26.10 19.61
C VAL A 31 -11.45 24.89 20.11
N PHE A 32 -12.70 24.77 19.66
CA PHE A 32 -13.41 23.49 19.80
C PHE A 32 -12.55 22.41 19.12
N PRO A 33 -12.10 21.36 19.82
CA PRO A 33 -11.71 20.15 19.14
C PRO A 33 -12.99 19.62 18.50
N CYS A 34 -13.10 19.78 17.17
CA CYS A 34 -14.16 19.10 16.43
C CYS A 34 -14.02 17.62 16.75
N LEU A 35 -15.02 17.01 17.39
CA LEU A 35 -15.01 15.58 17.61
C LEU A 35 -14.91 14.94 16.23
N SER A 36 -13.75 14.34 15.94
CA SER A 36 -13.68 13.29 14.93
C SER A 36 -14.80 12.31 15.25
N PRO A 37 -15.73 12.03 14.33
CA PRO A 37 -16.77 11.05 14.60
C PRO A 37 -16.07 9.76 15.00
N ALA A 38 -16.35 9.26 16.21
CA ALA A 38 -15.79 8.01 16.69
C ALA A 38 -16.10 6.95 15.64
N LEU A 39 -15.06 6.43 14.98
CA LEU A 39 -15.24 5.74 13.71
C LEU A 39 -16.14 4.53 13.95
N ALA A 40 -17.31 4.52 13.30
CA ALA A 40 -18.21 3.39 13.36
C ALA A 40 -17.43 2.13 12.96
N PRO A 41 -17.48 1.04 13.75
CA PRO A 41 -16.58 -0.08 13.59
C PRO A 41 -16.68 -0.62 12.17
N PHE A 42 -15.57 -0.53 11.44
CA PHE A 42 -15.48 -0.80 10.01
C PHE A 42 -16.11 -2.15 9.63
N PRO A 43 -16.65 -2.28 8.40
CA PRO A 43 -17.21 -3.54 7.95
C PRO A 43 -16.14 -4.64 7.94
N ARG A 44 -16.21 -5.52 8.96
CA ARG A 44 -15.47 -6.78 9.04
C ARG A 44 -15.76 -7.65 7.81
N VAL A 45 -14.86 -8.59 7.53
CA VAL A 45 -15.00 -9.57 6.43
C VAL A 45 -16.40 -10.22 6.43
N GLU A 46 -16.93 -10.58 7.60
CA GLU A 46 -18.28 -11.13 7.76
C GLU A 46 -19.37 -10.24 7.11
N LYS A 47 -19.43 -8.95 7.44
CA LYS A 47 -20.46 -8.02 6.93
C LYS A 47 -20.33 -7.77 5.42
N LEU A 48 -19.12 -7.91 4.88
CA LEU A 48 -18.85 -7.80 3.43
C LEU A 48 -19.30 -9.06 2.67
N MET A 49 -19.31 -10.22 3.34
CA MET A 49 -19.82 -11.49 2.81
C MET A 49 -21.34 -11.49 2.77
N ASP A 50 -22.00 -11.04 3.85
CA ASP A 50 -23.46 -10.91 3.95
C ASP A 50 -24.01 -10.01 2.83
N THR A 51 -23.33 -8.89 2.57
CA THR A 51 -23.66 -7.94 1.50
C THR A 51 -23.16 -8.37 0.11
N ARG A 52 -22.48 -9.51 -0.01
CA ARG A 52 -21.81 -10.02 -1.22
C ARG A 52 -20.83 -9.03 -1.88
N ALA A 53 -20.37 -8.03 -1.12
CA ALA A 53 -19.50 -6.95 -1.57
C ALA A 53 -18.01 -7.33 -1.54
N ALA A 54 -17.67 -8.40 -0.81
CA ALA A 54 -16.41 -9.12 -0.93
C ALA A 54 -16.64 -10.60 -1.28
N ARG A 55 -15.63 -11.23 -1.91
CA ARG A 55 -15.55 -12.69 -2.15
C ARG A 55 -14.09 -13.14 -1.91
N PRO A 56 -13.79 -13.78 -0.78
CA PRO A 56 -12.51 -14.42 -0.56
C PRO A 56 -12.44 -15.72 -1.37
N PHE A 57 -11.23 -16.01 -1.83
CA PHE A 57 -10.77 -17.24 -2.44
C PHE A 57 -9.53 -17.71 -1.69
N SER A 58 -9.57 -18.93 -1.19
CA SER A 58 -8.42 -19.68 -0.66
C SER A 58 -8.55 -21.12 -1.12
N PHE A 59 -7.45 -21.85 -1.21
CA PHE A 59 -7.53 -23.28 -1.48
C PHE A 59 -8.15 -24.03 -0.29
N SER A 60 -8.77 -25.19 -0.56
CA SER A 60 -9.27 -26.11 0.47
C SER A 60 -8.15 -26.93 1.14
N PHE A 61 -6.94 -26.91 0.58
CA PHE A 61 -5.73 -27.53 1.12
C PHE A 61 -4.74 -26.46 1.61
N ASN A 62 -3.85 -26.86 2.52
CA ASN A 62 -2.90 -25.96 3.17
C ASN A 62 -1.82 -25.44 2.18
N THR A 63 -1.88 -24.15 1.84
CA THR A 63 -0.87 -23.40 1.07
C THR A 63 -0.93 -21.90 1.44
N SER A 64 0.08 -21.13 1.02
CA SER A 64 0.32 -19.75 1.43
C SER A 64 1.05 -18.93 0.36
N ASP A 65 1.36 -17.67 0.68
CA ASP A 65 2.11 -16.71 -0.16
C ASP A 65 1.46 -16.47 -1.54
N TYR A 66 0.20 -16.02 -1.53
CA TYR A 66 -0.61 -15.69 -2.72
C TYR A 66 -0.16 -14.38 -3.41
N ARG A 67 1.15 -14.20 -3.58
CA ARG A 67 1.81 -12.91 -3.90
C ARG A 67 1.64 -12.49 -5.35
N ILE A 68 1.68 -13.44 -6.29
CA ILE A 68 1.78 -13.10 -7.71
C ILE A 68 0.39 -12.99 -8.33
N LEU A 69 -0.01 -11.77 -8.73
CA LEU A 69 -1.28 -11.47 -9.38
C LEU A 69 -1.07 -10.86 -10.77
N HIS A 70 -1.46 -11.59 -11.82
CA HIS A 70 -1.45 -11.10 -13.20
C HIS A 70 -2.88 -11.04 -13.75
N MET A 71 -3.36 -9.84 -14.12
CA MET A 71 -4.71 -9.64 -14.68
C MET A 71 -4.68 -9.71 -16.21
N ASP A 72 -5.31 -10.73 -16.80
CA ASP A 72 -5.60 -10.77 -18.22
C ASP A 72 -7.05 -10.29 -18.47
N GLN A 73 -7.19 -8.99 -18.79
CA GLN A 73 -8.49 -8.37 -18.98
C GLN A 73 -9.22 -8.88 -20.23
N ASP A 74 -8.47 -9.30 -21.26
CA ASP A 74 -8.99 -9.80 -22.53
C ASP A 74 -9.51 -11.23 -22.37
N GLN A 75 -8.73 -12.10 -21.70
CA GLN A 75 -9.22 -13.42 -21.32
C GLN A 75 -10.22 -13.38 -20.15
N GLY A 76 -10.32 -12.25 -19.44
CA GLY A 76 -11.19 -12.09 -18.27
C GLY A 76 -10.79 -13.00 -17.11
N ARG A 77 -9.52 -13.38 -17.03
CA ARG A 77 -8.94 -14.27 -16.02
C ARG A 77 -7.93 -13.51 -15.17
N LEU A 78 -7.94 -13.79 -13.88
CA LEU A 78 -6.89 -13.40 -12.94
C LEU A 78 -6.01 -14.61 -12.70
N TYR A 79 -4.73 -14.55 -13.11
CA TYR A 79 -3.76 -15.57 -12.80
C TYR A 79 -3.11 -15.30 -11.44
N LEU A 80 -3.03 -16.34 -10.63
CA LEU A 80 -2.62 -16.30 -9.23
C LEU A 80 -1.54 -17.35 -8.97
N GLY A 81 -0.38 -16.91 -8.50
CA GLY A 81 0.72 -17.77 -8.08
C GLY A 81 0.83 -17.85 -6.55
N SER A 82 0.97 -19.06 -6.02
CA SER A 82 1.18 -19.32 -4.58
C SER A 82 2.31 -20.34 -4.34
N ARG A 83 2.44 -20.82 -3.10
CA ARG A 83 3.26 -21.99 -2.77
C ARG A 83 2.72 -23.26 -3.45
N GLU A 84 3.48 -23.78 -4.42
CA GLU A 84 3.29 -25.02 -5.21
C GLU A 84 2.10 -25.05 -6.17
N TYR A 85 1.34 -23.95 -6.32
CA TYR A 85 0.17 -23.89 -7.21
C TYR A 85 0.12 -22.63 -8.07
N LEU A 86 -0.49 -22.79 -9.24
CA LEU A 86 -0.87 -21.75 -10.19
C LEU A 86 -2.38 -21.86 -10.43
N VAL A 87 -3.10 -20.74 -10.44
CA VAL A 87 -4.57 -20.72 -10.63
C VAL A 87 -4.98 -19.72 -11.70
N ALA A 88 -6.00 -20.05 -12.50
CA ALA A 88 -6.72 -19.08 -13.32
C ALA A 88 -8.16 -18.91 -12.80
N LEU A 89 -8.44 -17.75 -12.19
CA LEU A 89 -9.72 -17.38 -11.59
C LEU A 89 -10.56 -16.54 -12.58
N ASP A 90 -11.88 -16.66 -12.58
CA ASP A 90 -12.74 -15.74 -13.35
C ASP A 90 -12.81 -14.35 -12.69
N MET A 91 -12.61 -13.28 -13.46
CA MET A 91 -12.56 -11.91 -12.92
C MET A 91 -13.92 -11.37 -12.44
N HIS A 92 -15.06 -11.92 -12.86
CA HIS A 92 -16.38 -11.53 -12.36
C HIS A 92 -16.67 -12.16 -11.00
N ASN A 93 -16.25 -13.43 -10.82
CA ASN A 93 -16.40 -14.17 -9.57
C ASN A 93 -15.22 -15.14 -9.38
N VAL A 94 -14.30 -14.79 -8.48
CA VAL A 94 -13.10 -15.62 -8.20
C VAL A 94 -13.42 -17.05 -7.75
N ASN A 95 -14.62 -17.31 -7.22
CA ASN A 95 -15.05 -18.64 -6.78
C ASN A 95 -15.77 -19.44 -7.87
N LYS A 96 -15.83 -18.95 -9.12
CA LYS A 96 -16.36 -19.69 -10.28
C LYS A 96 -15.22 -20.40 -11.02
N GLU A 97 -15.32 -21.72 -11.18
CA GLU A 97 -14.48 -22.55 -12.06
C GLU A 97 -12.96 -22.19 -11.99
N PRO A 98 -12.34 -22.28 -10.78
CA PRO A 98 -10.92 -22.03 -10.62
C PRO A 98 -10.10 -23.16 -11.26
N LEU A 99 -9.33 -22.84 -12.31
CA LEU A 99 -8.48 -23.82 -12.99
C LEU A 99 -7.14 -23.89 -12.24
N ILE A 100 -6.83 -25.04 -11.63
CA ILE A 100 -5.66 -25.20 -10.74
C ILE A 100 -4.62 -26.11 -11.38
N ILE A 101 -3.37 -25.65 -11.40
CA ILE A 101 -2.18 -26.43 -11.74
C ILE A 101 -1.36 -26.62 -10.46
N HIS A 102 -1.06 -27.87 -10.12
CA HIS A 102 -0.08 -28.22 -9.09
C HIS A 102 1.31 -28.30 -9.73
N TRP A 103 2.25 -27.46 -9.27
CA TRP A 103 3.62 -27.38 -9.81
C TRP A 103 4.65 -27.40 -8.65
N PRO A 104 4.80 -28.56 -7.96
CA PRO A 104 5.68 -28.69 -6.79
C PRO A 104 7.15 -28.86 -7.18
N ALA A 105 8.05 -28.67 -6.21
CA ALA A 105 9.42 -29.15 -6.33
C ALA A 105 9.47 -30.68 -6.18
N SER A 106 10.38 -31.36 -6.90
CA SER A 106 10.50 -32.82 -6.84
C SER A 106 10.91 -33.31 -5.45
N ALA A 107 10.48 -34.51 -5.05
CA ALA A 107 10.79 -35.07 -3.72
C ALA A 107 12.30 -35.12 -3.44
N LYS A 108 13.10 -35.50 -4.45
CA LYS A 108 14.57 -35.44 -4.39
C LYS A 108 15.05 -34.02 -4.07
N ARG A 109 14.55 -33.00 -4.80
CA ARG A 109 14.99 -31.62 -4.60
C ARG A 109 14.55 -31.05 -3.24
N LYS A 110 13.37 -31.44 -2.74
CA LYS A 110 12.92 -31.11 -1.38
C LYS A 110 13.88 -31.67 -0.33
N GLY A 111 14.33 -32.93 -0.47
CA GLY A 111 15.35 -33.54 0.39
C GLY A 111 16.72 -32.83 0.30
N GLU A 112 17.20 -32.55 -0.92
CA GLU A 112 18.43 -31.77 -1.14
C GLU A 112 18.37 -30.39 -0.43
N CYS A 113 17.25 -29.67 -0.56
CA CYS A 113 17.01 -28.40 0.12
C CYS A 113 17.06 -28.55 1.66
N GLN A 114 16.38 -29.55 2.23
CA GLN A 114 16.36 -29.79 3.68
C GLN A 114 17.74 -30.15 4.25
N MET A 115 18.60 -30.83 3.47
CA MET A 115 19.98 -31.14 3.86
C MET A 115 20.85 -29.88 4.01
N THR A 116 20.54 -28.79 3.28
CA THR A 116 21.23 -27.48 3.47
C THR A 116 20.85 -26.74 4.76
N GLY A 117 19.94 -27.29 5.57
CA GLY A 117 19.47 -26.69 6.82
C GLY A 117 18.29 -25.73 6.66
N LYS A 118 17.93 -25.35 5.42
CA LYS A 118 16.68 -24.60 5.14
C LYS A 118 15.45 -25.40 5.62
N GLY A 119 14.48 -24.70 6.20
CA GLY A 119 13.26 -25.33 6.73
C GLY A 119 13.39 -26.05 8.09
N LYS A 120 14.43 -25.77 8.90
CA LYS A 120 14.61 -26.32 10.27
C LYS A 120 14.19 -25.37 11.41
N GLN A 121 13.25 -24.44 11.20
CA GLN A 121 12.70 -23.66 12.31
C GLN A 121 11.72 -24.52 13.13
N VAL A 122 11.91 -24.52 14.46
CA VAL A 122 11.08 -25.28 15.41
C VAL A 122 9.62 -24.83 15.28
N GLY A 123 8.72 -25.79 15.03
CA GLY A 123 7.30 -25.54 14.76
C GLY A 123 6.89 -25.46 13.28
N SER A 124 7.83 -25.40 12.33
CA SER A 124 7.51 -25.39 10.89
C SER A 124 8.46 -26.25 10.04
N CYS A 125 8.36 -27.57 10.21
CA CYS A 125 8.95 -28.53 9.28
C CYS A 125 8.38 -28.31 7.86
N SER A 126 9.24 -28.24 6.85
CA SER A 126 8.86 -28.07 5.44
C SER A 126 8.27 -26.69 5.05
N GLY A 127 8.67 -25.62 5.75
CA GLY A 127 8.28 -24.24 5.40
C GLY A 127 8.79 -23.77 4.02
N GLU A 128 10.11 -23.74 3.81
CA GLU A 128 10.73 -23.05 2.67
C GLU A 128 11.10 -23.95 1.48
N CYS A 129 11.25 -25.26 1.70
CA CYS A 129 11.64 -26.23 0.67
C CYS A 129 10.45 -26.66 -0.21
N ALA A 130 9.87 -25.69 -0.91
CA ALA A 130 8.75 -25.84 -1.84
C ALA A 130 9.00 -24.96 -3.09
N ASN A 131 8.25 -25.21 -4.17
CA ASN A 131 8.26 -24.29 -5.31
C ASN A 131 7.27 -23.14 -5.07
N PHE A 132 7.76 -21.94 -4.74
CA PHE A 132 6.91 -20.75 -4.65
C PHE A 132 6.88 -20.05 -6.00
N VAL A 133 5.70 -19.78 -6.56
CA VAL A 133 5.59 -18.98 -7.78
C VAL A 133 6.06 -17.55 -7.51
N ARG A 134 6.88 -17.01 -8.42
CA ARG A 134 7.53 -15.70 -8.30
C ARG A 134 7.27 -14.78 -9.49
N MET A 135 6.75 -15.30 -10.59
CA MET A 135 6.48 -14.53 -11.81
C MET A 135 5.46 -15.25 -12.69
N ILE A 136 4.51 -14.52 -13.29
CA ILE A 136 3.58 -15.00 -14.32
C ILE A 136 3.48 -13.90 -15.37
N GLU A 137 4.08 -14.10 -16.55
CA GLU A 137 4.13 -13.12 -17.64
C GLU A 137 3.47 -13.64 -18.93
N PRO A 138 2.90 -12.78 -19.79
CA PRO A 138 2.19 -13.20 -21.00
C PRO A 138 3.18 -13.39 -22.15
N TRP A 139 3.55 -14.63 -22.46
CA TRP A 139 4.47 -14.94 -23.56
C TRP A 139 3.87 -14.64 -24.94
N ASN A 140 2.61 -15.03 -25.15
CA ASN A 140 1.83 -14.67 -26.32
C ASN A 140 0.33 -14.76 -25.99
N ARG A 141 -0.56 -14.80 -27.00
CA ARG A 141 -2.03 -14.89 -26.78
C ARG A 141 -2.50 -16.21 -26.17
N THR A 142 -1.71 -17.29 -26.25
CA THR A 142 -2.07 -18.63 -25.79
C THR A 142 -1.18 -19.17 -24.68
N HIS A 143 -0.04 -18.54 -24.39
CA HIS A 143 0.93 -19.04 -23.40
C HIS A 143 1.28 -17.97 -22.36
N LEU A 144 1.42 -18.40 -21.10
CA LEU A 144 2.12 -17.66 -20.04
C LEU A 144 3.51 -18.26 -19.89
N TYR A 145 4.50 -17.43 -19.54
CA TYR A 145 5.78 -17.87 -19.02
C TYR A 145 5.79 -17.65 -17.51
N THR A 146 6.06 -18.72 -16.75
CA THR A 146 6.00 -18.71 -15.27
C THR A 146 7.33 -19.16 -14.68
N CYS A 147 7.72 -18.56 -13.55
CA CYS A 147 8.93 -18.93 -12.82
C CYS A 147 8.65 -19.06 -11.32
N GLY A 148 9.37 -19.97 -10.66
CA GLY A 148 9.24 -20.22 -9.21
C GLY A 148 10.53 -20.73 -8.57
N THR A 149 10.60 -20.66 -7.24
CA THR A 149 11.83 -20.90 -6.45
C THR A 149 12.37 -22.33 -6.51
N GLY A 150 11.54 -23.31 -6.91
CA GLY A 150 11.92 -24.72 -7.07
C GLY A 150 12.59 -25.38 -5.86
N ALA A 151 12.26 -24.97 -4.63
CA ALA A 151 12.98 -25.32 -3.41
C ALA A 151 14.48 -24.96 -3.50
N TYR A 152 14.76 -23.65 -3.55
CA TYR A 152 16.10 -23.07 -3.76
C TYR A 152 16.81 -23.62 -5.02
N GLN A 153 16.06 -23.83 -6.09
CA GLN A 153 16.56 -24.05 -7.45
C GLN A 153 15.56 -23.45 -8.43
N PRO A 154 15.67 -22.14 -8.74
CA PRO A 154 14.80 -21.45 -9.68
C PRO A 154 14.56 -22.21 -10.99
N ILE A 155 13.29 -22.45 -11.28
CA ILE A 155 12.79 -23.12 -12.48
C ILE A 155 11.72 -22.26 -13.14
N CYS A 156 11.62 -22.34 -14.46
CA CYS A 156 10.56 -21.74 -15.25
C CYS A 156 9.93 -22.76 -16.20
N THR A 157 8.72 -22.46 -16.68
CA THR A 157 8.02 -23.28 -17.67
C THR A 157 6.99 -22.43 -18.42
N PHE A 158 6.40 -22.98 -19.48
CA PHE A 158 5.25 -22.40 -20.16
C PHE A 158 3.95 -23.02 -19.65
N ILE A 159 2.93 -22.17 -19.46
CA ILE A 159 1.54 -22.60 -19.26
C ILE A 159 0.81 -22.33 -20.57
N ASN A 160 0.20 -23.34 -21.19
CA ASN A 160 -0.77 -23.12 -22.24
C ASN A 160 -2.11 -22.76 -21.58
N ARG A 161 -2.65 -21.59 -21.95
CA ARG A 161 -3.88 -20.95 -21.43
C ARG A 161 -5.01 -20.87 -22.47
N GLY A 162 -4.79 -21.41 -23.67
CA GLY A 162 -5.75 -21.42 -24.78
C GLY A 162 -5.96 -20.07 -25.47
N TRP A 163 -6.65 -20.11 -26.62
CA TRP A 163 -7.23 -18.93 -27.26
C TRP A 163 -8.63 -18.69 -26.67
N ARG A 164 -8.93 -17.44 -26.26
CA ARG A 164 -10.31 -17.03 -26.00
C ARG A 164 -10.98 -16.56 -27.30
N ALA A 165 -11.27 -17.51 -28.18
CA ALA A 165 -12.19 -17.30 -29.29
C ALA A 165 -13.64 -17.54 -28.82
N GLU A 166 -14.57 -16.86 -29.46
CA GLU A 166 -15.98 -16.66 -29.09
C GLU A 166 -16.73 -17.89 -28.56
N VAL A 167 -17.51 -17.68 -27.49
CA VAL A 167 -18.59 -18.62 -27.12
C VAL A 167 -19.68 -18.49 -28.18
N SER A 168 -19.79 -19.47 -29.07
CA SER A 168 -20.83 -19.58 -30.08
C SER A 168 -22.19 -19.87 -29.44
N THR A 169 -22.81 -18.82 -28.91
CA THR A 169 -24.18 -18.81 -28.36
C THR A 169 -25.24 -18.94 -29.46
N ASN A 170 -25.26 -20.08 -30.16
CA ASN A 170 -26.35 -20.50 -31.05
C ASN A 170 -26.23 -22.00 -31.41
N ALA A 171 -26.69 -22.88 -30.50
CA ALA A 171 -26.97 -24.28 -30.79
C ALA A 171 -28.30 -24.66 -30.13
N SER A 172 -29.35 -24.86 -30.92
CA SER A 172 -30.70 -25.14 -30.42
C SER A 172 -30.88 -26.64 -30.11
N PRO A 173 -31.58 -27.02 -29.01
CA PRO A 173 -31.58 -28.39 -28.51
C PRO A 173 -32.65 -29.28 -29.17
N LEU A 174 -32.60 -29.46 -30.50
CA LEU A 174 -33.56 -30.31 -31.24
C LEU A 174 -32.94 -31.06 -32.45
N THR A 175 -32.16 -32.11 -32.18
CA THR A 175 -32.14 -33.39 -32.95
C THR A 175 -31.29 -34.42 -32.20
N SER A 176 -31.91 -35.43 -31.59
CA SER A 176 -31.19 -36.50 -30.88
C SER A 176 -31.83 -37.88 -31.13
N LEU A 177 -31.82 -38.32 -32.38
CA LEU A 177 -32.27 -39.67 -32.78
C LEU A 177 -31.39 -40.22 -33.91
N PHE A 178 -30.94 -41.46 -33.73
CA PHE A 178 -30.26 -42.35 -34.68
C PHE A 178 -28.94 -41.87 -35.32
N TRP A 179 -27.82 -42.39 -34.79
CA TRP A 179 -27.10 -43.44 -35.52
C TRP A 179 -26.29 -44.35 -34.60
N SER A 180 -25.88 -45.51 -35.11
CA SER A 180 -25.20 -46.56 -34.33
C SER A 180 -24.10 -47.23 -35.16
N GLY A 181 -22.84 -47.10 -34.71
CA GLY A 181 -21.71 -47.87 -35.21
C GLY A 181 -20.48 -47.04 -35.58
N SER A 182 -19.31 -47.64 -35.33
CA SER A 182 -18.00 -47.31 -35.92
C SER A 182 -17.35 -45.94 -35.61
N SER A 183 -16.42 -45.99 -34.64
CA SER A 183 -15.10 -45.35 -34.75
C SER A 183 -15.00 -43.84 -35.04
N ALA A 184 -15.55 -43.02 -34.14
CA ALA A 184 -15.01 -41.68 -33.88
C ALA A 184 -15.02 -41.40 -32.37
N VAL A 185 -13.89 -40.97 -31.80
CA VAL A 185 -13.85 -40.40 -30.44
C VAL A 185 -14.23 -38.93 -30.56
N GLU A 186 -15.51 -38.65 -30.36
CA GLU A 186 -16.10 -37.34 -30.63
C GLU A 186 -15.69 -36.31 -29.55
N SER A 187 -14.70 -35.48 -29.89
CA SER A 187 -14.11 -34.49 -28.99
C SER A 187 -15.07 -33.33 -28.73
N SER A 188 -15.91 -33.48 -27.70
CA SER A 188 -16.97 -32.53 -27.33
C SER A 188 -16.71 -31.76 -26.02
N SER A 189 -15.49 -31.85 -25.46
CA SER A 189 -15.07 -30.90 -24.42
C SER A 189 -14.62 -29.58 -25.05
N SER A 190 -15.29 -28.49 -24.68
CA SER A 190 -14.74 -27.14 -24.84
C SER A 190 -13.63 -26.93 -23.80
N ASP A 191 -12.50 -27.59 -24.01
CA ASP A 191 -11.41 -27.70 -23.04
C ASP A 191 -10.96 -26.32 -22.54
N TYR A 192 -11.18 -26.07 -21.24
CA TYR A 192 -10.55 -24.97 -20.52
C TYR A 192 -9.05 -25.25 -20.37
N LEU A 193 -8.32 -25.01 -21.47
CA LEU A 193 -6.93 -25.35 -21.66
C LEU A 193 -6.02 -24.49 -20.76
N PHE A 194 -5.87 -24.87 -19.49
CA PHE A 194 -4.93 -24.27 -18.54
C PHE A 194 -4.02 -25.36 -17.95
N ARG A 195 -2.89 -25.61 -18.63
CA ARG A 195 -1.95 -26.70 -18.27
C ARG A 195 -0.50 -26.32 -18.56
N LEU A 196 0.43 -26.92 -17.81
CA LEU A 196 1.86 -26.85 -18.12
C LEU A 196 2.15 -27.47 -19.50
N VAL A 197 3.11 -26.90 -20.24
CA VAL A 197 3.62 -27.49 -21.47
C VAL A 197 4.53 -28.68 -21.11
N PRO A 198 4.19 -29.93 -21.48
CA PRO A 198 4.96 -31.11 -21.08
C PRO A 198 6.40 -31.06 -21.60
N GLY A 199 7.35 -31.54 -20.80
CA GLY A 199 8.77 -31.60 -21.14
C GLY A 199 9.52 -30.26 -21.12
N TYR A 200 8.83 -29.12 -21.08
CA TYR A 200 9.48 -27.82 -21.05
C TYR A 200 9.76 -27.35 -19.61
N VAL A 201 11.02 -27.48 -19.17
CA VAL A 201 11.52 -26.93 -17.90
C VAL A 201 12.80 -26.17 -18.16
N ASP A 202 12.79 -24.89 -17.79
CA ASP A 202 13.81 -23.91 -18.12
C ASP A 202 14.51 -23.43 -16.83
N SER A 203 15.78 -23.01 -16.89
CA SER A 203 16.43 -22.47 -15.68
C SER A 203 15.85 -21.09 -15.33
N GLY A 204 15.49 -20.89 -14.06
CA GLY A 204 15.03 -19.61 -13.52
C GLY A 204 16.13 -18.70 -12.98
N LYS A 205 17.42 -19.09 -13.07
CA LYS A 205 18.52 -18.26 -12.60
C LYS A 205 18.59 -16.96 -13.42
N GLY A 206 18.51 -15.81 -12.75
CA GLY A 206 18.39 -14.51 -13.43
C GLY A 206 16.97 -14.17 -13.92
N LYS A 207 15.97 -14.97 -13.54
CA LYS A 207 14.54 -14.78 -13.87
C LYS A 207 13.65 -14.71 -12.63
N CYS A 208 13.94 -15.50 -11.59
CA CYS A 208 13.35 -15.37 -10.26
C CYS A 208 14.36 -15.70 -9.14
N SER A 209 14.03 -15.30 -7.90
CA SER A 209 14.89 -15.46 -6.72
C SER A 209 14.92 -16.90 -6.19
N TYR A 210 16.03 -17.28 -5.53
CA TYR A 210 16.19 -18.59 -4.88
C TYR A 210 15.37 -18.72 -3.58
N ASP A 211 15.41 -17.70 -2.74
CA ASP A 211 14.77 -17.67 -1.42
C ASP A 211 13.34 -17.11 -1.51
N PRO A 212 12.32 -17.78 -0.94
CA PRO A 212 10.94 -17.30 -1.02
C PRO A 212 10.65 -16.02 -0.21
N LYS A 213 11.57 -15.56 0.65
CA LYS A 213 11.43 -14.30 1.40
C LYS A 213 11.95 -13.08 0.63
N GLN A 214 12.77 -13.28 -0.41
CA GLN A 214 13.21 -12.18 -1.25
C GLN A 214 12.08 -11.74 -2.19
N GLU A 215 11.88 -10.44 -2.30
CA GLU A 215 11.04 -9.88 -3.36
C GLU A 215 11.74 -9.98 -4.71
N ASN A 216 10.94 -10.02 -5.78
CA ASN A 216 11.40 -9.94 -7.15
C ASN A 216 10.35 -9.25 -8.00
N VAL A 217 10.80 -8.63 -9.09
CA VAL A 217 9.93 -8.08 -10.13
C VAL A 217 10.52 -8.43 -11.48
N ALA A 218 9.66 -8.71 -12.44
CA ALA A 218 10.05 -9.00 -13.81
C ALA A 218 8.95 -8.59 -14.78
N THR A 219 9.33 -8.31 -16.02
CA THR A 219 8.41 -8.06 -17.13
C THR A 219 8.97 -8.62 -18.43
N LEU A 220 8.08 -9.15 -19.29
CA LEU A 220 8.44 -9.66 -20.61
C LEU A 220 8.12 -8.61 -21.69
N ILE A 221 9.17 -8.14 -22.40
CA ILE A 221 9.07 -7.13 -23.47
C ILE A 221 9.83 -7.65 -24.69
N ASN A 222 9.15 -7.80 -25.83
CA ASN A 222 9.74 -8.25 -27.10
C ASN A 222 10.60 -9.52 -26.94
N ASP A 223 9.98 -10.60 -26.48
CA ASP A 223 10.55 -11.92 -26.13
C ASP A 223 11.70 -11.91 -25.11
N SER A 224 12.05 -10.73 -24.58
CA SER A 224 13.16 -10.49 -23.65
C SER A 224 12.60 -10.31 -22.24
N LEU A 225 13.03 -11.14 -21.30
CA LEU A 225 12.61 -11.05 -19.91
C LEU A 225 13.58 -10.16 -19.12
N TYR A 226 13.06 -9.04 -18.60
CA TYR A 226 13.78 -8.15 -17.71
C TYR A 226 13.40 -8.48 -16.26
N ALA A 227 14.37 -8.62 -15.36
CA ALA A 227 14.10 -9.07 -13.98
C ALA A 227 15.06 -8.44 -12.96
N GLY A 228 14.51 -7.90 -11.86
CA GLY A 228 15.25 -7.51 -10.66
C GLY A 228 15.20 -8.63 -9.63
N VAL A 229 16.31 -9.34 -9.43
CA VAL A 229 16.36 -10.62 -8.70
C VAL A 229 17.67 -10.84 -7.93
N HIS A 230 17.61 -11.69 -6.90
CA HIS A 230 18.76 -12.28 -6.21
C HIS A 230 19.06 -13.67 -6.81
N ILE A 231 20.27 -13.87 -7.35
CA ILE A 231 20.57 -15.03 -8.24
C ILE A 231 21.48 -16.11 -7.64
N ASP A 232 21.75 -16.04 -6.34
CA ASP A 232 22.53 -17.01 -5.59
C ASP A 232 21.71 -17.59 -4.42
N PHE A 233 22.18 -18.74 -3.91
CA PHE A 233 21.52 -19.43 -2.81
C PHE A 233 21.51 -18.62 -1.49
N MET A 234 22.46 -17.71 -1.30
CA MET A 234 22.61 -16.90 -0.08
C MET A 234 21.89 -15.54 -0.16
N SER A 235 21.34 -15.18 -1.32
CA SER A 235 20.74 -13.85 -1.59
C SER A 235 21.71 -12.69 -1.32
N THR A 236 22.89 -12.79 -1.92
CA THR A 236 23.97 -11.78 -1.86
C THR A 236 24.26 -11.15 -3.22
N ASP A 237 23.96 -11.83 -4.33
CA ASP A 237 24.17 -11.35 -5.69
C ASP A 237 22.83 -10.90 -6.32
N ALA A 238 22.45 -9.67 -6.00
CA ALA A 238 21.31 -8.99 -6.59
C ALA A 238 21.70 -8.24 -7.88
N ALA A 239 20.90 -8.39 -8.93
CA ALA A 239 21.08 -7.63 -10.16
C ALA A 239 19.79 -7.44 -10.96
N LEU A 240 19.79 -6.39 -11.80
CA LEU A 240 18.84 -6.21 -12.88
C LEU A 240 19.36 -6.95 -14.12
N PHE A 241 18.62 -7.95 -14.58
CA PHE A 241 18.91 -8.76 -15.75
C PHE A 241 18.04 -8.38 -16.96
N ARG A 242 18.55 -8.68 -18.16
CA ARG A 242 17.77 -9.08 -19.33
C ARG A 242 18.22 -10.47 -19.76
N THR A 243 17.26 -11.36 -19.96
CA THR A 243 17.47 -12.72 -20.50
C THR A 243 16.50 -12.97 -21.66
N MET A 244 16.62 -14.11 -22.35
CA MET A 244 15.76 -14.49 -23.49
C MET A 244 15.90 -13.50 -24.69
N GLY A 245 14.94 -13.46 -25.61
CA GLY A 245 14.92 -12.50 -26.73
C GLY A 245 16.01 -12.66 -27.80
N GLY A 246 16.69 -13.81 -27.87
CA GLY A 246 17.74 -14.10 -28.87
C GLY A 246 19.04 -13.29 -28.74
N ARG A 247 19.09 -12.29 -27.85
CA ARG A 247 20.28 -11.48 -27.52
C ARG A 247 21.11 -12.17 -26.44
N THR A 248 22.36 -11.72 -26.25
CA THR A 248 23.12 -12.13 -25.07
C THR A 248 22.45 -11.61 -23.80
N ALA A 249 22.51 -12.42 -22.74
CA ALA A 249 22.00 -12.02 -21.43
C ALA A 249 22.87 -10.88 -20.86
N ILE A 250 22.22 -9.85 -20.33
CA ILE A 250 22.89 -8.68 -19.74
C ILE A 250 22.50 -8.56 -18.27
N ARG A 251 23.43 -8.09 -17.44
CA ARG A 251 23.15 -7.72 -16.04
C ARG A 251 23.87 -6.45 -15.60
N THR A 252 23.51 -5.90 -14.44
CA THR A 252 24.37 -4.92 -13.75
C THR A 252 25.73 -5.53 -13.38
N GLU A 253 26.69 -4.69 -13.03
CA GLU A 253 27.92 -5.15 -12.37
C GLU A 253 27.64 -6.02 -11.14
N GLN A 254 28.66 -6.76 -10.72
CA GLN A 254 28.58 -7.74 -9.64
C GLN A 254 29.59 -7.35 -8.57
N TYR A 255 29.17 -7.39 -7.30
CA TYR A 255 29.99 -6.97 -6.15
C TYR A 255 30.44 -5.50 -6.15
N ASP A 256 29.80 -4.63 -6.94
CA ASP A 256 30.02 -3.17 -6.92
C ASP A 256 28.78 -2.45 -6.33
N SER A 257 28.87 -2.06 -5.07
CA SER A 257 27.76 -1.41 -4.34
C SER A 257 27.31 -0.08 -4.96
N ARG A 258 28.17 0.60 -5.72
CA ARG A 258 27.80 1.83 -6.45
C ARG A 258 26.66 1.57 -7.42
N TRP A 259 26.62 0.37 -8.01
CA TRP A 259 25.54 -0.05 -8.91
C TRP A 259 24.28 -0.44 -8.13
N LEU A 260 24.39 -1.39 -7.20
CA LEU A 260 23.29 -1.88 -6.37
C LEU A 260 23.82 -2.34 -5.00
N ASN A 261 23.21 -1.89 -3.90
CA ASN A 261 23.68 -2.19 -2.55
C ASN A 261 22.58 -2.84 -1.68
N GLU A 262 22.51 -4.17 -1.69
CA GLU A 262 21.40 -4.94 -1.09
C GLU A 262 20.00 -4.42 -1.50
N PRO A 263 19.67 -4.40 -2.81
CA PRO A 263 18.41 -3.84 -3.28
C PRO A 263 17.22 -4.76 -2.98
N VAL A 264 16.08 -4.12 -2.72
CA VAL A 264 14.74 -4.70 -2.81
C VAL A 264 14.03 -4.00 -3.95
N PHE A 265 13.80 -4.72 -5.05
CA PHE A 265 13.09 -4.22 -6.22
C PHE A 265 11.57 -4.22 -5.98
N VAL A 266 10.87 -3.25 -6.57
CA VAL A 266 9.44 -3.01 -6.33
C VAL A 266 8.63 -3.05 -7.63
N GLU A 267 8.99 -2.25 -8.64
CA GLU A 267 8.25 -2.20 -9.92
C GLU A 267 9.20 -2.00 -11.11
N ILE A 268 8.84 -2.53 -12.30
CA ILE A 268 9.57 -2.36 -13.57
C ILE A 268 8.59 -2.06 -14.70
N GLN A 269 8.83 -0.98 -15.45
CA GLN A 269 7.94 -0.54 -16.53
C GLN A 269 8.73 0.02 -17.72
N GLN A 270 8.32 -0.31 -18.95
CA GLN A 270 8.75 0.40 -20.16
C GLN A 270 8.08 1.77 -20.22
N ILE A 271 8.86 2.84 -20.37
CA ILE A 271 8.34 4.19 -20.62
C ILE A 271 9.16 4.80 -21.76
N PRO A 272 8.55 5.16 -22.91
CA PRO A 272 9.25 5.82 -24.00
C PRO A 272 9.70 7.23 -23.58
N ASP A 273 10.93 7.63 -23.97
CA ASP A 273 11.47 8.97 -23.69
C ASP A 273 11.26 9.96 -24.85
N SER A 274 11.05 9.48 -26.08
CA SER A 274 10.82 10.29 -27.27
C SER A 274 9.77 9.64 -28.18
N ALA A 275 9.70 10.02 -29.46
CA ALA A 275 8.90 9.31 -30.46
C ALA A 275 9.73 8.24 -31.23
N GLU A 276 11.04 8.22 -31.05
CA GLU A 276 11.97 7.26 -31.63
C GLU A 276 12.08 6.04 -30.69
N ARG A 277 11.76 4.85 -31.20
CA ARG A 277 11.72 3.60 -30.41
C ARG A 277 13.09 3.19 -29.86
N ASN A 278 14.18 3.66 -30.46
CA ASN A 278 15.52 3.49 -29.91
C ASN A 278 15.78 4.29 -28.63
N ASP A 279 14.96 5.28 -28.29
CA ASP A 279 15.02 5.98 -26.99
C ASP A 279 14.20 5.28 -25.89
N ASP A 280 13.48 4.19 -26.18
CA ASP A 280 12.65 3.47 -25.21
C ASP A 280 13.50 2.94 -24.03
N LYS A 281 13.08 3.29 -22.82
CA LYS A 281 13.76 2.89 -21.58
C LYS A 281 12.89 2.04 -20.69
N LEU A 282 13.54 1.12 -20.01
CA LEU A 282 13.00 0.43 -18.87
C LEU A 282 13.31 1.28 -17.63
N TYR A 283 12.29 1.63 -16.87
CA TYR A 283 12.41 2.28 -15.56
C TYR A 283 12.18 1.25 -14.45
N ILE A 284 13.01 1.31 -13.40
CA ILE A 284 13.08 0.32 -12.33
C ILE A 284 12.98 1.04 -10.99
N PHE A 285 11.98 0.71 -10.18
CA PHE A 285 11.76 1.29 -8.87
C PHE A 285 12.20 0.30 -7.79
N PHE A 286 13.04 0.74 -6.87
CA PHE A 286 13.64 -0.10 -5.84
C PHE A 286 14.07 0.72 -4.63
N ARG A 287 14.45 0.03 -3.55
CA ARG A 287 15.19 0.62 -2.42
C ARG A 287 16.48 -0.15 -2.21
N GLU A 288 17.50 0.49 -1.67
CA GLU A 288 18.82 -0.11 -1.39
C GLU A 288 19.40 0.48 -0.09
N LYS A 289 20.44 -0.12 0.47
CA LYS A 289 21.21 0.49 1.56
C LYS A 289 22.04 1.67 1.04
N SER A 290 22.14 2.72 1.85
CA SER A 290 23.01 3.87 1.59
C SER A 290 24.47 3.46 1.41
N LEU A 291 25.20 4.23 0.59
CA LEU A 291 26.63 4.08 0.36
C LEU A 291 27.48 4.86 1.39
N ASP A 292 26.84 5.65 2.24
CA ASP A 292 27.47 6.56 3.21
C ASP A 292 27.24 6.08 4.65
N SER A 293 27.68 4.86 4.94
CA SER A 293 27.66 4.27 6.29
C SER A 293 28.83 4.81 7.15
N ASN A 294 28.92 6.12 7.31
CA ASN A 294 29.93 6.79 8.13
C ASN A 294 29.59 6.66 9.63
N GLY A 295 29.64 5.44 10.17
CA GLY A 295 29.43 5.13 11.59
C GLY A 295 27.97 5.17 12.09
N ALA A 296 27.08 5.86 11.38
CA ALA A 296 25.64 5.78 11.61
C ALA A 296 25.06 4.43 11.16
N SER A 297 23.88 4.06 11.70
CA SER A 297 23.14 2.88 11.24
C SER A 297 22.80 2.98 9.75
N PRO A 298 22.83 1.86 8.99
CA PRO A 298 22.66 1.89 7.54
C PRO A 298 21.25 2.35 7.18
N SER A 299 21.14 3.57 6.66
CA SER A 299 19.89 4.11 6.13
C SER A 299 19.53 3.41 4.81
N VAL A 300 18.27 3.03 4.67
CA VAL A 300 17.70 2.60 3.40
C VAL A 300 17.36 3.85 2.57
N LEU A 301 17.50 3.76 1.25
CA LEU A 301 17.23 4.85 0.30
C LEU A 301 16.36 4.32 -0.85
N ALA A 302 15.28 5.03 -1.15
CA ALA A 302 14.48 4.79 -2.35
C ALA A 302 15.18 5.30 -3.62
N ARG A 303 15.02 4.56 -4.72
CA ARG A 303 15.67 4.79 -6.01
C ARG A 303 14.71 4.63 -7.18
N VAL A 304 14.94 5.44 -8.21
CA VAL A 304 14.54 5.12 -9.59
C VAL A 304 15.81 4.85 -10.39
N GLY A 305 15.84 3.75 -11.13
CA GLY A 305 16.87 3.40 -12.10
C GLY A 305 16.31 3.39 -13.53
N ARG A 306 17.17 3.51 -14.54
CA ARG A 306 16.79 3.32 -15.95
C ARG A 306 17.87 2.60 -16.76
N VAL A 307 17.45 1.86 -17.79
CA VAL A 307 18.29 1.30 -18.87
C VAL A 307 17.59 1.44 -20.22
N CYS A 308 18.33 1.49 -21.32
CA CYS A 308 17.77 1.46 -22.67
C CYS A 308 17.45 0.02 -23.11
N LEU A 309 16.28 -0.22 -23.71
CA LEU A 309 15.87 -1.57 -24.12
C LEU A 309 16.81 -2.18 -25.17
N ASN A 310 17.40 -1.36 -26.02
CA ASN A 310 18.29 -1.74 -27.11
C ASN A 310 19.79 -1.81 -26.72
N ASP A 311 20.15 -1.62 -25.44
CA ASP A 311 21.51 -1.79 -24.91
C ASP A 311 22.00 -3.23 -25.15
N GLU A 312 23.22 -3.38 -25.65
CA GLU A 312 23.87 -4.66 -25.99
C GLU A 312 25.14 -4.93 -25.16
N GLY A 313 25.42 -4.07 -24.18
CA GLY A 313 26.68 -4.03 -23.46
C GLY A 313 27.80 -3.38 -24.25
N GLY A 314 28.98 -3.30 -23.63
CA GLY A 314 30.18 -2.72 -24.24
C GLY A 314 31.04 -3.76 -24.98
N GLN A 315 31.93 -3.27 -25.84
CA GLN A 315 32.77 -4.12 -26.71
C GLN A 315 34.05 -4.63 -26.03
N LYS A 316 34.58 -3.90 -25.04
CA LYS A 316 35.83 -4.23 -24.30
C LYS A 316 35.59 -4.23 -22.80
N SER A 317 35.23 -3.06 -22.26
CA SER A 317 34.65 -2.91 -20.93
C SER A 317 33.14 -3.23 -20.96
N LEU A 318 32.56 -3.63 -19.83
CA LEU A 318 31.12 -3.90 -19.67
C LEU A 318 30.54 -4.91 -20.70
N VAL A 319 31.32 -5.91 -21.10
CA VAL A 319 30.84 -7.01 -21.96
C VAL A 319 29.74 -7.80 -21.24
N ASN A 320 28.56 -7.92 -21.87
CA ASN A 320 27.33 -8.47 -21.27
C ASN A 320 26.90 -7.77 -19.96
N ARG A 321 27.23 -6.48 -19.81
CA ARG A 321 26.81 -5.61 -18.70
C ARG A 321 26.17 -4.35 -19.25
N TRP A 322 25.19 -3.78 -18.55
CA TRP A 322 24.51 -2.57 -19.02
C TRP A 322 25.51 -1.42 -19.25
N THR A 323 25.37 -0.70 -20.36
CA THR A 323 26.14 0.54 -20.65
C THR A 323 25.30 1.80 -20.50
N THR A 324 24.01 1.64 -20.20
CA THR A 324 23.04 2.73 -20.06
C THR A 324 22.42 2.83 -18.66
N PHE A 325 22.84 1.97 -17.71
CA PHE A 325 22.30 1.94 -16.35
C PHE A 325 22.68 3.20 -15.54
N LEU A 326 21.67 3.94 -15.11
CA LEU A 326 21.79 5.04 -14.16
C LEU A 326 20.70 4.91 -13.07
N LYS A 327 20.99 5.39 -11.86
CA LYS A 327 20.01 5.53 -10.75
C LYS A 327 20.04 6.91 -10.10
N ALA A 328 18.90 7.37 -9.61
CA ALA A 328 18.73 8.59 -8.84
C ALA A 328 17.98 8.29 -7.52
N ARG A 329 18.14 9.14 -6.49
CA ARG A 329 17.36 9.04 -5.25
C ARG A 329 15.93 9.55 -5.48
N LEU A 330 14.94 8.83 -4.96
CA LEU A 330 13.59 9.36 -4.72
C LEU A 330 13.55 9.88 -3.27
N ILE A 331 13.08 11.11 -3.05
CA ILE A 331 12.83 11.64 -1.70
C ILE A 331 11.32 11.79 -1.53
N CYS A 332 10.74 11.16 -0.51
CA CYS A 332 9.40 11.46 -0.03
C CYS A 332 9.52 12.01 1.41
N SER A 333 9.16 13.27 1.61
CA SER A 333 9.39 13.98 2.87
C SER A 333 8.35 15.07 3.13
N VAL A 334 8.11 15.33 4.41
CA VAL A 334 7.38 16.52 4.89
C VAL A 334 8.42 17.48 5.47
N ILE A 335 8.35 18.75 5.08
CA ILE A 335 9.19 19.82 5.64
C ILE A 335 8.39 20.46 6.79
N GLY A 336 8.96 20.52 7.99
CA GLY A 336 8.36 21.22 9.13
C GLY A 336 8.51 22.74 9.05
N ASP A 337 7.77 23.48 9.89
CA ASP A 337 7.88 24.94 10.02
C ASP A 337 9.26 25.38 10.56
N ASP A 338 9.98 24.46 11.21
CA ASP A 338 11.38 24.57 11.65
C ASP A 338 12.40 24.30 10.52
N GLY A 339 11.93 23.94 9.32
CA GLY A 339 12.75 23.55 8.17
C GLY A 339 13.25 22.10 8.19
N VAL A 340 12.86 21.28 9.18
CA VAL A 340 13.36 19.89 9.30
C VAL A 340 12.58 18.96 8.37
N GLU A 341 13.30 18.22 7.52
CA GLU A 341 12.71 17.19 6.65
C GLU A 341 12.44 15.88 7.41
N THR A 342 11.17 15.59 7.71
CA THR A 342 10.74 14.23 8.12
C THR A 342 10.64 13.35 6.87
N ARG A 343 11.54 12.36 6.74
CA ARG A 343 11.68 11.52 5.54
C ARG A 343 11.03 10.14 5.67
N PHE A 344 10.51 9.65 4.55
CA PHE A 344 9.95 8.32 4.36
C PHE A 344 10.79 7.61 3.28
N ASP A 345 11.96 7.07 3.65
CA ASP A 345 12.90 6.50 2.67
C ASP A 345 12.60 5.03 2.29
N GLU A 346 11.73 4.34 3.03
CA GLU A 346 11.37 2.93 2.81
C GLU A 346 10.25 2.80 1.77
N LEU A 347 10.61 2.78 0.48
CA LEU A 347 9.69 2.45 -0.63
C LEU A 347 9.02 1.08 -0.40
N ARG A 348 7.72 0.96 -0.68
CA ARG A 348 6.92 -0.28 -0.52
C ARG A 348 6.29 -0.75 -1.81
N ASP A 349 5.60 0.15 -2.52
CA ASP A 349 4.84 -0.14 -3.73
C ASP A 349 4.88 1.05 -4.69
N VAL A 350 4.66 0.82 -5.98
CA VAL A 350 4.62 1.86 -7.02
C VAL A 350 3.51 1.56 -8.02
N PHE A 351 2.58 2.51 -8.16
CA PHE A 351 1.52 2.49 -9.16
C PHE A 351 1.81 3.53 -10.25
N ILE A 352 1.98 3.07 -11.49
CA ILE A 352 2.25 3.94 -12.64
C ILE A 352 0.92 4.18 -13.37
N GLN A 353 0.37 5.38 -13.19
CA GLN A 353 -0.89 5.81 -13.80
C GLN A 353 -0.64 6.33 -15.22
N PRO A 354 -1.17 5.69 -16.28
CA PRO A 354 -1.09 6.22 -17.64
C PRO A 354 -1.83 7.57 -17.76
N THR A 355 -1.28 8.47 -18.57
CA THR A 355 -1.96 9.72 -18.98
C THR A 355 -2.33 9.64 -20.47
N GLN A 356 -2.69 10.77 -21.09
CA GLN A 356 -2.89 10.85 -22.55
C GLN A 356 -1.58 10.77 -23.34
N ASP A 357 -0.42 10.93 -22.69
CA ASP A 357 0.91 10.76 -23.29
C ASP A 357 1.62 9.60 -22.60
N GLU A 358 1.83 8.50 -23.32
CA GLU A 358 2.50 7.28 -22.83
C GLU A 358 3.96 7.55 -22.39
N ARG A 359 4.57 8.65 -22.86
CA ARG A 359 5.89 9.10 -22.40
C ARG A 359 5.84 9.76 -21.03
N ASN A 360 4.67 10.25 -20.60
CA ASN A 360 4.48 11.02 -19.36
C ASN A 360 3.38 10.44 -18.46
N PRO A 361 3.49 9.17 -18.00
CA PRO A 361 2.67 8.65 -16.92
C PRO A 361 3.00 9.35 -15.58
N MET A 362 2.08 9.24 -14.62
CA MET A 362 2.25 9.75 -13.26
C MET A 362 2.67 8.61 -12.33
N VAL A 363 3.79 8.78 -11.61
CA VAL A 363 4.35 7.72 -10.76
C VAL A 363 3.90 7.97 -9.32
N TYR A 364 2.91 7.20 -8.85
CA TYR A 364 2.48 7.18 -7.47
C TYR A 364 3.31 6.15 -6.70
N ALA A 365 4.09 6.59 -5.72
CA ALA A 365 4.96 5.71 -4.95
C ALA A 365 4.61 5.77 -3.47
N LEU A 366 4.51 4.59 -2.86
CA LEU A 366 4.19 4.40 -1.45
C LEU A 366 5.46 4.21 -0.62
N PHE A 367 5.59 4.98 0.45
CA PHE A 367 6.76 4.97 1.34
C PHE A 367 6.35 4.77 2.79
N THR A 368 7.31 4.33 3.59
CA THR A 368 7.19 4.14 5.05
C THR A 368 8.37 4.74 5.79
N THR A 369 8.24 4.86 7.10
CA THR A 369 9.36 5.17 8.00
C THR A 369 10.27 3.96 8.21
N ALA A 370 11.59 4.17 8.24
CA ALA A 370 12.59 3.13 8.52
C ALA A 370 12.65 2.72 10.01
N GLY A 371 12.27 3.61 10.92
CA GLY A 371 12.22 3.31 12.35
C GLY A 371 11.04 2.43 12.74
N SER A 372 11.26 1.48 13.64
CA SER A 372 10.22 0.63 14.23
C SER A 372 9.24 1.45 15.10
N VAL A 373 9.79 2.32 15.97
CA VAL A 373 9.11 3.15 16.98
C VAL A 373 8.03 4.03 16.36
N PHE A 374 8.38 4.84 15.35
CA PHE A 374 7.43 5.72 14.68
C PHE A 374 6.85 5.02 13.46
N LYS A 375 5.61 4.52 13.58
CA LYS A 375 4.84 4.05 12.42
C LYS A 375 4.37 5.26 11.60
N GLY A 376 4.82 5.33 10.36
CA GLY A 376 4.43 6.35 9.40
C GLY A 376 4.39 5.78 7.98
N SER A 377 3.49 6.30 7.16
CA SER A 377 3.35 5.97 5.74
C SER A 377 2.99 7.22 4.94
N ALA A 378 3.52 7.35 3.74
CA ALA A 378 3.28 8.49 2.86
C ALA A 378 3.15 8.03 1.40
N VAL A 379 2.27 8.67 0.64
CA VAL A 379 2.18 8.50 -0.82
C VAL A 379 2.73 9.77 -1.46
N CYS A 380 3.75 9.63 -2.30
CA CYS A 380 4.34 10.73 -3.06
C CYS A 380 4.12 10.49 -4.56
N VAL A 381 3.83 11.56 -5.31
CA VAL A 381 3.62 11.50 -6.77
C VAL A 381 4.77 12.21 -7.48
N PHE A 382 5.40 11.54 -8.44
CA PHE A 382 6.54 12.04 -9.20
C PHE A 382 6.18 12.18 -10.68
N SER A 383 6.65 13.25 -11.32
CA SER A 383 6.50 13.43 -12.76
C SER A 383 7.66 12.79 -13.53
N MET A 384 7.39 12.20 -14.70
CA MET A 384 8.45 11.69 -15.57
C MET A 384 9.36 12.80 -16.13
N SER A 385 8.87 14.04 -16.22
CA SER A 385 9.69 15.22 -16.50
C SER A 385 10.76 15.47 -15.44
N ASP A 386 10.41 15.44 -14.14
CA ASP A 386 11.38 15.68 -13.06
C ASP A 386 12.41 14.54 -12.97
N ILE A 387 11.95 13.29 -13.15
CA ILE A 387 12.82 12.11 -13.24
C ILE A 387 13.83 12.26 -14.39
N ARG A 388 13.39 12.66 -15.58
CA ARG A 388 14.27 12.93 -16.74
C ARG A 388 15.22 14.11 -16.50
N ASN A 389 14.74 15.19 -15.91
CA ASN A 389 15.56 16.36 -15.57
C ASN A 389 16.72 15.98 -14.65
N VAL A 390 16.47 15.12 -13.65
CA VAL A 390 17.52 14.61 -12.75
C VAL A 390 18.50 13.68 -13.48
N PHE A 391 18.04 12.76 -14.33
CA PHE A 391 18.94 11.94 -15.15
C PHE A 391 19.71 12.74 -16.21
N ASN A 392 19.21 13.91 -16.59
CA ASN A 392 19.90 14.88 -17.44
C ASN A 392 20.74 15.89 -16.63
N GLY A 393 20.76 15.78 -15.30
CA GLY A 393 21.59 16.54 -14.37
C GLY A 393 22.98 15.92 -14.13
N PRO A 394 23.74 16.45 -13.15
CA PRO A 394 25.10 16.01 -12.86
C PRO A 394 25.17 14.63 -12.20
N PHE A 395 26.26 13.91 -12.47
CA PHE A 395 26.58 12.62 -11.85
C PHE A 395 27.15 12.82 -10.44
N ALA A 396 26.94 11.85 -9.55
CA ALA A 396 27.59 11.81 -8.24
C ALA A 396 29.01 11.24 -8.38
N HIS A 397 29.98 11.92 -7.77
CA HIS A 397 31.38 11.51 -7.75
C HIS A 397 31.89 11.30 -6.33
N LYS A 398 32.96 10.51 -6.17
CA LYS A 398 33.63 10.27 -4.90
C LYS A 398 35.14 10.13 -5.16
N HIS A 399 35.95 11.09 -4.71
CA HIS A 399 37.40 11.12 -5.01
C HIS A 399 38.20 9.95 -4.40
N GLY A 400 37.64 9.26 -3.40
CA GLY A 400 38.21 8.06 -2.79
C GLY A 400 37.28 7.52 -1.71
N HIS A 401 37.56 6.32 -1.17
CA HIS A 401 36.66 5.60 -0.27
C HIS A 401 36.16 6.43 0.94
N ASN A 402 37.02 7.28 1.51
CA ASN A 402 36.77 8.06 2.72
C ASN A 402 36.20 9.48 2.46
N TYR A 403 36.07 9.90 1.20
CA TYR A 403 35.47 11.19 0.86
C TYR A 403 33.94 11.14 1.01
N GLN A 404 33.27 12.30 0.92
CA GLN A 404 31.81 12.34 0.74
C GLN A 404 31.47 12.31 -0.77
N TRP A 405 30.21 12.06 -1.12
CA TRP A 405 29.76 12.25 -2.51
C TRP A 405 29.64 13.72 -2.84
N THR A 406 30.15 14.10 -4.00
CA THR A 406 30.14 15.46 -4.54
C THR A 406 29.54 15.47 -5.94
N GLU A 407 29.23 16.66 -6.45
CA GLU A 407 28.85 16.84 -7.84
C GLU A 407 30.05 16.57 -8.76
N TYR A 408 29.86 15.82 -9.85
CA TYR A 408 30.91 15.63 -10.85
C TYR A 408 31.07 16.89 -11.72
N THR A 409 32.11 17.67 -11.44
CA THR A 409 32.46 18.92 -12.15
C THR A 409 33.41 18.74 -13.34
N GLY A 410 33.84 17.51 -13.63
CA GLY A 410 34.76 17.21 -14.73
C GLY A 410 34.10 17.13 -16.11
N LYS A 411 34.90 16.83 -17.14
CA LYS A 411 34.41 16.63 -18.51
C LYS A 411 33.56 15.35 -18.59
N ILE A 412 32.28 15.50 -18.92
CA ILE A 412 31.40 14.37 -19.28
C ILE A 412 31.74 13.92 -20.72
N PRO A 413 31.94 12.62 -20.98
CA PRO A 413 32.29 12.11 -22.30
C PRO A 413 31.11 12.07 -23.28
N TYR A 414 31.42 11.88 -24.57
CA TYR A 414 30.45 11.73 -25.65
C TYR A 414 30.46 10.29 -26.23
N PRO A 415 29.29 9.69 -26.56
CA PRO A 415 27.95 10.18 -26.27
C PRO A 415 27.68 10.21 -24.75
N ARG A 416 26.75 11.06 -24.31
CA ARG A 416 26.48 11.24 -22.88
C ARG A 416 26.09 9.90 -22.22
N PRO A 417 26.78 9.46 -21.15
CA PRO A 417 26.43 8.25 -20.41
C PRO A 417 24.94 8.18 -20.05
N GLY A 418 24.30 7.02 -20.28
CA GLY A 418 22.86 6.82 -20.11
C GLY A 418 21.97 7.27 -21.28
N THR A 419 22.55 7.69 -22.40
CA THR A 419 21.84 7.89 -23.68
C THR A 419 21.78 6.57 -24.45
N CYS A 420 20.67 6.29 -25.13
CA CYS A 420 20.50 5.05 -25.88
C CYS A 420 21.30 5.06 -27.20
N PRO A 421 21.74 3.91 -27.73
CA PRO A 421 22.21 3.82 -29.11
C PRO A 421 21.06 4.01 -30.10
N GLY A 422 21.33 4.64 -31.25
CA GLY A 422 20.36 4.86 -32.34
C GLY A 422 19.19 5.79 -32.03
N GLY A 423 19.18 6.43 -30.86
CA GLY A 423 18.13 7.35 -30.42
C GLY A 423 18.29 8.77 -30.97
N THR A 424 17.39 9.67 -30.56
CA THR A 424 17.29 11.05 -31.09
C THR A 424 18.61 11.83 -31.01
N PHE A 425 19.39 11.62 -29.93
CA PHE A 425 20.66 12.31 -29.68
C PHE A 425 21.90 11.57 -30.19
N THR A 426 21.73 10.38 -30.76
CA THR A 426 22.81 9.43 -31.11
C THR A 426 22.58 8.67 -32.43
N PRO A 427 21.96 9.27 -33.49
CA PRO A 427 21.49 8.51 -34.67
C PRO A 427 22.61 7.79 -35.45
N GLY A 428 23.86 8.25 -35.34
CA GLY A 428 25.03 7.57 -35.93
C GLY A 428 25.53 6.33 -35.18
N ILE A 429 25.16 6.14 -33.91
CA ILE A 429 25.73 5.10 -33.03
C ILE A 429 24.71 3.97 -32.82
N ARG A 430 24.67 3.01 -33.76
CA ARG A 430 23.59 2.00 -33.85
C ARG A 430 23.60 0.88 -32.79
N SER A 431 24.68 0.72 -32.02
CA SER A 431 24.77 -0.25 -30.91
C SER A 431 25.63 0.34 -29.80
N SER A 432 25.38 -0.06 -28.54
CA SER A 432 26.20 0.32 -27.38
C SER A 432 27.64 -0.18 -27.46
N LYS A 433 27.90 -1.23 -28.26
CA LYS A 433 29.25 -1.72 -28.54
C LYS A 433 30.09 -0.70 -29.30
N ASN A 434 29.45 0.27 -29.96
CA ASN A 434 30.09 1.39 -30.64
C ASN A 434 30.25 2.64 -29.74
N PHE A 435 29.92 2.57 -28.45
CA PHE A 435 30.26 3.63 -27.49
C PHE A 435 31.77 3.70 -27.26
N THR A 436 32.27 4.90 -26.94
CA THR A 436 33.68 5.17 -26.66
C THR A 436 34.11 4.51 -25.35
N ASP A 437 35.35 4.00 -25.28
CA ASP A 437 35.90 3.43 -24.04
C ASP A 437 35.88 4.47 -22.89
N GLU A 438 35.99 5.77 -23.20
CA GLU A 438 35.81 6.89 -22.26
C GLU A 438 34.40 6.87 -21.63
N ALA A 439 33.34 6.80 -22.44
CA ALA A 439 31.95 6.79 -21.94
C ALA A 439 31.59 5.48 -21.19
N VAL A 440 32.07 4.33 -21.68
CA VAL A 440 31.84 3.01 -21.05
C VAL A 440 32.55 2.91 -19.70
N ASN A 441 33.79 3.40 -19.59
CA ASN A 441 34.50 3.45 -18.31
C ASN A 441 33.93 4.52 -17.36
N PHE A 442 33.41 5.63 -17.89
CA PHE A 442 32.74 6.66 -17.08
C PHE A 442 31.49 6.11 -16.39
N ILE A 443 30.57 5.47 -17.12
CA ILE A 443 29.32 4.96 -16.51
C ILE A 443 29.60 3.82 -15.52
N ARG A 444 30.65 3.02 -15.75
CA ARG A 444 31.13 2.00 -14.81
C ARG A 444 31.45 2.58 -13.43
N ALA A 445 31.99 3.80 -13.38
CA ALA A 445 32.35 4.49 -12.14
C ALA A 445 31.24 5.39 -11.57
N HIS A 446 30.35 5.91 -12.43
CA HIS A 446 29.34 6.93 -12.08
C HIS A 446 27.89 6.50 -12.42
N PRO A 447 27.37 5.37 -11.91
CA PRO A 447 26.00 4.94 -12.15
C PRO A 447 24.95 5.76 -11.34
N LEU A 448 25.37 6.66 -10.46
CA LEU A 448 24.51 7.43 -9.55
C LEU A 448 24.42 8.90 -9.99
N MET A 449 23.21 9.45 -10.07
CA MET A 449 22.97 10.89 -10.24
C MET A 449 23.13 11.63 -8.90
N PHE A 450 23.67 12.85 -8.92
CA PHE A 450 23.90 13.65 -7.71
C PHE A 450 22.60 14.24 -7.16
N HIS A 451 21.77 14.82 -8.02
CA HIS A 451 20.48 15.38 -7.59
C HIS A 451 19.44 14.29 -7.26
N PRO A 452 18.63 14.48 -6.20
CA PRO A 452 17.45 13.66 -5.95
C PRO A 452 16.25 14.13 -6.78
N VAL A 453 15.33 13.20 -7.05
CA VAL A 453 13.98 13.52 -7.53
C VAL A 453 13.07 13.78 -6.32
N TYR A 454 12.39 14.92 -6.32
CA TYR A 454 11.34 15.26 -5.36
C TYR A 454 9.95 15.03 -5.99
N PRO A 455 8.89 14.82 -5.18
CA PRO A 455 7.52 14.76 -5.69
C PRO A 455 7.03 16.12 -6.16
N ILE A 456 5.92 16.10 -6.88
CA ILE A 456 5.17 17.29 -7.31
C ILE A 456 4.82 18.14 -6.08
N HIS A 457 5.04 19.45 -6.18
CA HIS A 457 4.96 20.41 -5.06
C HIS A 457 5.89 20.13 -3.86
N ARG A 458 6.90 19.27 -3.99
CA ARG A 458 7.87 18.87 -2.93
C ARG A 458 7.23 18.38 -1.62
N ARG A 459 6.03 17.79 -1.69
CA ARG A 459 5.28 17.28 -0.54
C ARG A 459 4.58 15.96 -0.88
N PRO A 460 4.23 15.10 0.09
CA PRO A 460 3.42 13.92 -0.18
C PRO A 460 1.97 14.31 -0.48
N LEU A 461 1.28 13.46 -1.26
CA LEU A 461 -0.15 13.55 -1.54
C LEU A 461 -0.98 13.03 -0.35
N VAL A 462 -0.49 11.99 0.33
CA VAL A 462 -1.09 11.41 1.54
C VAL A 462 0.00 11.23 2.60
N VAL A 463 -0.31 11.54 3.85
CA VAL A 463 0.51 11.21 5.03
C VAL A 463 -0.38 10.59 6.10
N ARG A 464 0.08 9.50 6.71
CA ARG A 464 -0.47 8.92 7.95
C ARG A 464 0.67 8.63 8.92
N THR A 465 0.52 9.09 10.16
CA THR A 465 1.48 8.97 11.26
C THR A 465 0.70 8.84 12.58
N GLY A 466 1.31 8.27 13.62
CA GLY A 466 0.65 8.10 14.92
C GLY A 466 -0.44 7.02 14.95
N VAL A 467 -0.50 6.19 13.90
CA VAL A 467 -1.42 5.05 13.77
C VAL A 467 -0.69 3.74 14.03
N ASP A 468 -1.41 2.68 14.40
CA ASP A 468 -0.81 1.39 14.74
C ASP A 468 -0.55 0.46 13.53
N TYR A 469 -0.81 0.93 12.31
CA TYR A 469 -0.56 0.24 11.04
C TYR A 469 0.49 0.96 10.16
N ARG A 470 0.95 0.28 9.12
CA ARG A 470 1.62 0.87 7.95
C ARG A 470 0.88 0.46 6.67
N TYR A 471 0.91 1.31 5.66
CA TYR A 471 0.49 0.92 4.32
C TYR A 471 1.53 -0.01 3.67
N THR A 472 1.05 -0.98 2.90
CA THR A 472 1.87 -2.00 2.22
C THR A 472 1.72 -2.00 0.70
N ALA A 473 0.53 -1.70 0.19
CA ALA A 473 0.22 -1.70 -1.24
C ALA A 473 -0.68 -0.52 -1.66
N LEU A 474 -0.62 -0.14 -2.93
CA LEU A 474 -1.26 1.04 -3.51
C LEU A 474 -1.76 0.77 -4.94
N VAL A 475 -3.03 1.06 -5.20
CA VAL A 475 -3.56 1.22 -6.58
C VAL A 475 -4.43 2.47 -6.67
N VAL A 476 -4.48 3.08 -7.85
CA VAL A 476 -5.27 4.31 -8.11
C VAL A 476 -6.31 4.03 -9.20
N ASP A 477 -7.50 4.61 -9.06
CA ASP A 477 -8.52 4.68 -10.11
C ASP A 477 -8.86 6.14 -10.42
N GLN A 478 -9.33 6.38 -11.65
CA GLN A 478 -9.51 7.72 -12.22
C GLN A 478 -10.99 7.91 -12.62
N VAL A 479 -11.78 8.33 -11.65
CA VAL A 479 -13.24 8.18 -11.60
C VAL A 479 -13.95 9.46 -12.03
N ASP A 480 -14.83 9.38 -13.02
CA ASP A 480 -15.70 10.50 -13.40
C ASP A 480 -16.86 10.63 -12.42
N ALA A 481 -17.21 11.87 -12.04
CA ALA A 481 -18.29 12.23 -11.13
C ALA A 481 -19.18 13.34 -11.75
N VAL A 482 -20.17 13.85 -11.00
CA VAL A 482 -21.07 14.93 -11.46
C VAL A 482 -20.33 16.26 -11.72
N ASP A 483 -19.33 16.57 -10.89
CA ASP A 483 -18.64 17.86 -10.83
C ASP A 483 -17.20 17.86 -11.41
N GLY A 484 -16.63 16.70 -11.70
CA GLY A 484 -15.28 16.57 -12.26
C GLY A 484 -14.81 15.12 -12.35
N ARG A 485 -13.49 14.95 -12.45
CA ARG A 485 -12.82 13.64 -12.36
C ARG A 485 -11.96 13.59 -11.11
N TYR A 486 -11.96 12.45 -10.42
CA TYR A 486 -11.32 12.26 -9.13
C TYR A 486 -10.34 11.08 -9.12
N GLU A 487 -9.22 11.30 -8.46
CA GLU A 487 -8.22 10.27 -8.19
C GLU A 487 -8.60 9.56 -6.89
N VAL A 488 -8.92 8.27 -6.98
CA VAL A 488 -9.26 7.45 -5.80
C VAL A 488 -8.15 6.47 -5.53
N LEU A 489 -7.50 6.63 -4.39
CA LEU A 489 -6.42 5.77 -3.92
C LEU A 489 -7.03 4.64 -3.08
N PHE A 490 -6.65 3.40 -3.39
CA PHE A 490 -6.90 2.24 -2.54
C PHE A 490 -5.57 1.84 -1.89
N LEU A 491 -5.55 1.80 -0.56
CA LEU A 491 -4.34 1.66 0.27
C LEU A 491 -4.48 0.44 1.18
N GLY A 492 -3.70 -0.60 0.91
CA GLY A 492 -3.67 -1.83 1.73
C GLY A 492 -2.77 -1.66 2.97
N THR A 493 -3.12 -2.30 4.08
CA THR A 493 -2.36 -2.20 5.35
C THR A 493 -1.65 -3.50 5.75
N ASP A 494 -0.65 -3.34 6.63
CA ASP A 494 0.02 -4.45 7.33
C ASP A 494 -0.89 -5.21 8.31
N ARG A 495 -2.13 -4.76 8.50
CA ARG A 495 -3.16 -5.42 9.33
C ARG A 495 -4.21 -6.22 8.55
N GLY A 496 -4.23 -6.12 7.21
CA GLY A 496 -5.23 -6.81 6.37
C GLY A 496 -6.49 -5.98 6.06
N THR A 497 -6.41 -4.65 6.22
CA THR A 497 -7.47 -3.72 5.80
C THR A 497 -7.10 -3.01 4.49
N VAL A 498 -8.11 -2.45 3.81
CA VAL A 498 -7.94 -1.54 2.67
C VAL A 498 -8.71 -0.25 2.93
N GLN A 499 -8.03 0.88 2.84
CA GLN A 499 -8.62 2.22 2.91
C GLN A 499 -8.88 2.77 1.50
N LYS A 500 -10.07 3.32 1.29
CA LYS A 500 -10.46 4.09 0.10
C LYS A 500 -10.30 5.57 0.42
N VAL A 501 -9.40 6.26 -0.28
CA VAL A 501 -8.96 7.62 0.04
C VAL A 501 -9.07 8.53 -1.19
N ILE A 502 -9.57 9.75 -0.99
CA ILE A 502 -9.47 10.84 -1.97
C ILE A 502 -8.72 12.03 -1.36
N VAL A 503 -8.12 12.85 -2.22
CA VAL A 503 -7.46 14.10 -1.81
C VAL A 503 -8.09 15.27 -2.54
N LEU A 504 -8.51 16.28 -1.79
CA LEU A 504 -9.24 17.44 -2.30
C LEU A 504 -8.51 18.75 -1.95
N PRO A 505 -8.54 19.77 -2.83
CA PRO A 505 -8.05 21.09 -2.47
C PRO A 505 -9.03 21.73 -1.48
N LYS A 506 -8.52 22.07 -0.28
CA LYS A 506 -9.27 22.74 0.78
C LYS A 506 -9.12 24.25 0.65
N ASP A 507 -7.88 24.71 0.61
CA ASP A 507 -7.47 26.09 0.31
C ASP A 507 -6.56 26.09 -0.93
N PRO A 508 -6.25 27.25 -1.57
CA PRO A 508 -5.30 27.31 -2.68
C PRO A 508 -3.90 26.77 -2.37
N THR A 509 -3.55 26.68 -1.08
CA THR A 509 -2.27 26.16 -0.58
C THR A 509 -2.38 24.76 0.03
N SER A 510 -3.57 24.32 0.48
CA SER A 510 -3.76 23.18 1.39
C SER A 510 -4.62 22.07 0.78
N MET A 511 -4.30 20.81 1.12
CA MET A 511 -5.02 19.62 0.65
C MET A 511 -5.66 18.88 1.83
N GLU A 512 -6.91 18.48 1.69
CA GLU A 512 -7.67 17.65 2.63
C GLU A 512 -7.62 16.18 2.16
N VAL A 513 -7.19 15.26 3.04
CA VAL A 513 -7.06 13.82 2.75
C VAL A 513 -8.18 13.05 3.44
N LEU A 514 -9.20 12.66 2.68
CA LEU A 514 -10.40 11.99 3.17
C LEU A 514 -10.29 10.48 2.99
N THR A 515 -10.34 9.73 4.09
CA THR A 515 -10.65 8.30 4.04
C THR A 515 -12.19 8.17 3.95
N LEU A 516 -12.69 7.77 2.78
CA LEU A 516 -14.12 7.57 2.51
C LEU A 516 -14.66 6.28 3.14
N GLU A 517 -13.81 5.26 3.20
CA GLU A 517 -14.14 3.94 3.73
C GLU A 517 -12.86 3.22 4.15
N GLU A 518 -12.93 2.36 5.17
CA GLU A 518 -11.96 1.30 5.43
C GLU A 518 -12.68 -0.03 5.51
N VAL A 519 -12.04 -1.06 4.95
CA VAL A 519 -12.64 -2.36 4.68
C VAL A 519 -11.69 -3.44 5.21
N GLU A 520 -12.13 -4.28 6.15
CA GLU A 520 -11.34 -5.43 6.58
C GLU A 520 -11.46 -6.53 5.52
N VAL A 521 -10.35 -6.88 4.86
CA VAL A 521 -10.32 -7.92 3.81
C VAL A 521 -9.64 -9.20 4.27
N PHE A 522 -8.82 -9.12 5.33
CA PHE A 522 -8.28 -10.24 6.11
C PHE A 522 -8.18 -9.82 7.58
N ARG A 523 -8.44 -10.74 8.53
CA ARG A 523 -8.50 -10.41 9.98
C ARG A 523 -7.18 -9.94 10.61
N VAL A 524 -6.04 -10.46 10.14
CA VAL A 524 -4.70 -10.20 10.75
C VAL A 524 -3.55 -10.21 9.74
N THR A 525 -3.71 -10.78 8.54
CA THR A 525 -2.63 -10.93 7.57
C THR A 525 -2.49 -9.69 6.69
N ALA A 526 -1.30 -9.09 6.69
CA ALA A 526 -0.93 -7.97 5.83
C ALA A 526 -1.35 -8.16 4.36
N VAL A 527 -1.81 -7.08 3.74
CA VAL A 527 -2.01 -7.02 2.29
C VAL A 527 -0.63 -7.07 1.61
N LYS A 528 -0.43 -8.01 0.68
CA LYS A 528 0.79 -8.18 -0.11
C LYS A 528 0.74 -7.48 -1.46
N THR A 529 -0.37 -7.65 -2.18
CA THR A 529 -0.49 -7.16 -3.56
C THR A 529 -1.94 -6.76 -3.84
N MET A 530 -2.11 -5.67 -4.60
CA MET A 530 -3.41 -5.24 -5.09
C MET A 530 -3.36 -5.05 -6.61
N LYS A 531 -4.45 -5.40 -7.28
CA LYS A 531 -4.68 -5.09 -8.70
C LYS A 531 -6.14 -4.67 -8.88
N LEU A 532 -6.39 -3.66 -9.73
CA LEU A 532 -7.70 -3.00 -9.88
C LEU A 532 -8.18 -3.07 -11.34
N SER A 533 -9.48 -3.30 -11.55
CA SER A 533 -10.09 -3.28 -12.89
C SER A 533 -11.31 -2.36 -12.89
N SER A 534 -11.10 -1.09 -13.29
CA SER A 534 -12.14 -0.06 -13.40
C SER A 534 -13.26 -0.50 -14.37
N LYS A 535 -12.93 -1.22 -15.45
CA LYS A 535 -13.89 -1.82 -16.40
C LYS A 535 -14.86 -2.82 -15.73
N ARG A 536 -14.47 -3.43 -14.61
CA ARG A 536 -15.26 -4.42 -13.85
C ARG A 536 -15.78 -3.88 -12.51
N GLN A 537 -15.33 -2.67 -12.12
CA GLN A 537 -15.55 -2.10 -10.79
C GLN A 537 -15.11 -3.05 -9.65
N GLN A 538 -14.00 -3.77 -9.86
CA GLN A 538 -13.43 -4.71 -8.87
C GLN A 538 -12.00 -4.35 -8.48
N LEU A 539 -11.68 -4.57 -7.21
CA LEU A 539 -10.35 -4.67 -6.63
C LEU A 539 -10.06 -6.13 -6.28
N TYR A 540 -8.83 -6.58 -6.48
CA TYR A 540 -8.34 -7.90 -6.08
C TYR A 540 -7.16 -7.71 -5.12
N VAL A 541 -7.28 -8.23 -3.90
CA VAL A 541 -6.33 -7.99 -2.79
C VAL A 541 -5.81 -9.33 -2.27
N SER A 542 -4.50 -9.55 -2.22
CA SER A 542 -3.92 -10.81 -1.71
C SER A 542 -3.10 -10.65 -0.44
N SER A 543 -2.89 -11.77 0.25
CA SER A 543 -2.12 -11.89 1.50
C SER A 543 -1.42 -13.25 1.57
N ASP A 544 -0.88 -13.64 2.73
CA ASP A 544 -0.44 -15.03 2.97
C ASP A 544 -1.60 -16.04 3.11
N ALA A 545 -2.82 -15.58 3.42
CA ALA A 545 -3.97 -16.44 3.68
C ALA A 545 -4.83 -16.72 2.43
N GLY A 546 -4.89 -15.79 1.48
CA GLY A 546 -5.69 -15.94 0.28
C GLY A 546 -5.75 -14.68 -0.61
N LEU A 547 -6.79 -14.66 -1.44
CA LEU A 547 -7.17 -13.53 -2.30
C LEU A 547 -8.59 -13.09 -1.92
N THR A 548 -8.86 -11.79 -1.84
CA THR A 548 -10.21 -11.25 -1.68
C THR A 548 -10.54 -10.33 -2.85
N GLN A 549 -11.58 -10.68 -3.61
CA GLN A 549 -12.24 -9.81 -4.59
C GLN A 549 -13.16 -8.84 -3.83
N VAL A 550 -13.12 -7.55 -4.13
CA VAL A 550 -13.91 -6.50 -3.46
C VAL A 550 -14.48 -5.51 -4.49
N SER A 551 -15.73 -5.08 -4.32
CA SER A 551 -16.31 -4.00 -5.14
C SER A 551 -15.64 -2.65 -4.87
N LEU A 552 -15.41 -1.81 -5.89
CA LEU A 552 -14.85 -0.45 -5.70
C LEU A 552 -15.84 0.51 -5.00
N HIS A 553 -17.13 0.18 -5.01
CA HIS A 553 -18.18 0.97 -4.37
C HIS A 553 -19.29 0.11 -3.75
N ARG A 554 -19.96 0.65 -2.73
CA ARG A 554 -21.02 0.01 -1.94
C ARG A 554 -22.23 0.92 -1.74
N CYS A 555 -22.55 1.78 -2.72
CA CYS A 555 -23.48 2.91 -2.60
C CYS A 555 -24.79 2.64 -1.84
N GLY A 556 -25.42 1.47 -1.99
CA GLY A 556 -26.63 1.11 -1.27
C GLY A 556 -26.50 1.06 0.27
N VAL A 557 -25.27 0.96 0.80
CA VAL A 557 -24.97 1.09 2.24
C VAL A 557 -25.26 2.50 2.77
N TYR A 558 -25.16 3.53 1.92
CA TYR A 558 -25.58 4.90 2.25
C TYR A 558 -27.12 5.10 2.17
N GLY A 559 -27.88 4.04 1.86
CA GLY A 559 -29.32 3.96 2.09
C GLY A 559 -30.21 4.79 1.15
N ARG A 560 -31.36 5.22 1.70
CA ARG A 560 -32.47 5.90 1.01
C ARG A 560 -32.66 7.36 1.40
N ALA A 561 -31.59 8.02 1.87
CA ALA A 561 -31.60 9.46 2.09
C ALA A 561 -30.61 10.15 1.16
N CYS A 562 -31.06 11.21 0.48
CA CYS A 562 -30.19 12.04 -0.36
C CYS A 562 -29.08 12.69 0.46
N SER A 563 -29.35 13.05 1.73
CA SER A 563 -28.36 13.58 2.66
C SER A 563 -27.16 12.65 2.79
N ASP A 564 -27.42 11.38 3.07
CA ASP A 564 -26.43 10.41 3.51
C ASP A 564 -25.54 10.01 2.32
N CYS A 565 -26.17 9.84 1.15
CA CYS A 565 -25.49 9.66 -0.14
C CYS A 565 -24.61 10.87 -0.54
N CYS A 566 -25.02 12.10 -0.18
CA CYS A 566 -24.26 13.31 -0.46
C CYS A 566 -23.09 13.50 0.53
N LEU A 567 -23.31 13.22 1.81
CA LEU A 567 -22.32 13.30 2.88
C LEU A 567 -21.22 12.25 2.75
N ALA A 568 -21.51 11.12 2.10
CA ALA A 568 -20.52 10.09 1.78
C ALA A 568 -19.35 10.58 0.91
N ARG A 569 -19.53 11.67 0.12
CA ARG A 569 -18.52 12.27 -0.79
C ARG A 569 -17.82 11.26 -1.74
N ASP A 570 -18.42 10.09 -1.99
CA ASP A 570 -17.85 9.02 -2.81
C ASP A 570 -18.04 9.31 -4.32
N PRO A 571 -16.96 9.47 -5.13
CA PRO A 571 -17.05 9.70 -6.57
C PRO A 571 -17.85 8.64 -7.34
N TYR A 572 -17.86 7.40 -6.84
CA TYR A 572 -18.59 6.30 -7.48
C TYR A 572 -20.09 6.29 -7.18
N CYS A 573 -20.59 7.12 -6.26
CA CYS A 573 -21.96 7.05 -5.75
C CYS A 573 -22.72 8.36 -5.90
N ALA A 574 -23.93 8.29 -6.46
CA ALA A 574 -24.79 9.45 -6.67
C ALA A 574 -26.25 9.08 -6.41
N TRP A 575 -26.97 9.93 -5.67
CA TRP A 575 -28.39 9.78 -5.40
C TRP A 575 -29.18 9.81 -6.71
N ASP A 576 -30.03 8.83 -6.99
CA ASP A 576 -30.78 8.73 -8.26
C ASP A 576 -32.17 9.40 -8.26
N GLY A 577 -32.73 9.62 -7.06
CA GLY A 577 -34.11 10.07 -6.84
C GLY A 577 -34.85 9.23 -5.79
N GLU A 578 -34.45 7.97 -5.61
CA GLU A 578 -35.05 6.97 -4.69
C GLU A 578 -34.01 6.29 -3.78
N SER A 579 -32.76 6.12 -4.26
CA SER A 579 -31.69 5.44 -3.53
C SER A 579 -30.30 6.05 -3.81
N CYS A 580 -29.33 5.72 -2.96
CA CYS A 580 -27.93 5.93 -3.29
C CYS A 580 -27.42 4.77 -4.17
N SER A 581 -27.18 5.04 -5.45
CA SER A 581 -26.74 4.03 -6.42
C SER A 581 -25.48 4.48 -7.17
N ALA A 582 -24.89 3.56 -7.95
CA ALA A 582 -23.67 3.83 -8.69
C ALA A 582 -23.84 5.02 -9.66
N PHE A 583 -22.86 5.92 -9.68
CA PHE A 583 -22.83 7.02 -10.62
C PHE A 583 -22.75 6.50 -12.06
N THR A 584 -23.53 7.12 -12.94
CA THR A 584 -23.58 6.80 -14.38
C THR A 584 -23.70 8.10 -15.16
N PRO A 585 -22.81 8.38 -16.14
CA PRO A 585 -22.90 9.57 -16.97
C PRO A 585 -24.22 9.60 -17.74
N SER A 586 -25.10 10.54 -17.40
CA SER A 586 -26.45 10.62 -17.97
C SER A 586 -26.73 11.98 -18.60
N THR A 587 -27.24 11.97 -19.83
CA THR A 587 -27.70 13.17 -20.53
C THR A 587 -28.89 13.84 -19.85
N LYS A 588 -29.69 13.09 -19.07
CA LYS A 588 -30.85 13.59 -18.33
C LYS A 588 -30.46 14.12 -16.94
N ARG A 589 -29.69 15.21 -16.92
CA ARG A 589 -29.10 15.94 -15.76
C ARG A 589 -30.01 16.27 -14.54
N ARG A 590 -31.30 15.90 -14.50
CA ARG A 590 -32.27 16.45 -13.53
C ARG A 590 -32.55 15.60 -12.27
N SER A 591 -32.15 14.33 -12.20
CA SER A 591 -32.40 13.47 -11.03
C SER A 591 -31.16 13.10 -10.20
N ARG A 592 -29.99 12.93 -10.83
CA ARG A 592 -28.74 12.56 -10.14
C ARG A 592 -28.23 13.69 -9.24
N ARG A 593 -27.87 13.39 -7.98
CA ARG A 593 -27.25 14.33 -7.02
C ARG A 593 -26.00 13.74 -6.38
N GLN A 594 -24.95 14.56 -6.33
CA GLN A 594 -23.62 14.25 -5.78
C GLN A 594 -22.90 15.59 -5.53
N ASP A 595 -22.02 15.64 -4.52
CA ASP A 595 -21.11 16.76 -4.26
C ASP A 595 -19.86 16.19 -3.59
N VAL A 596 -18.91 15.69 -4.38
CA VAL A 596 -17.67 15.11 -3.85
C VAL A 596 -16.87 16.20 -3.14
N LYS A 597 -16.77 17.37 -3.77
CA LYS A 597 -15.89 18.44 -3.29
C LYS A 597 -16.28 18.97 -1.90
N HIS A 598 -17.56 19.22 -1.62
CA HIS A 598 -18.00 19.86 -0.37
C HIS A 598 -18.94 18.98 0.47
N GLY A 599 -19.67 18.04 -0.14
CA GLY A 599 -20.64 17.21 0.56
C GLY A 599 -21.84 17.98 1.13
N ASP A 600 -22.36 19.00 0.43
CA ASP A 600 -23.47 19.85 0.93
C ASP A 600 -24.88 19.31 0.56
N PRO A 601 -25.58 18.59 1.48
CA PRO A 601 -26.94 18.13 1.23
C PRO A 601 -27.97 19.27 1.25
N LEU A 602 -27.69 20.40 1.89
CA LEU A 602 -28.60 21.56 1.91
C LEU A 602 -28.65 22.26 0.56
N ARG A 603 -27.61 22.14 -0.27
CA ARG A 603 -27.61 22.55 -1.69
C ARG A 603 -28.15 21.46 -2.61
N GLN A 604 -27.76 20.20 -2.41
CA GLN A 604 -28.08 19.13 -3.36
C GLN A 604 -29.49 18.53 -3.21
N CYS A 605 -30.01 18.41 -1.99
CA CYS A 605 -31.17 17.56 -1.68
C CYS A 605 -32.49 18.31 -1.41
N ARG A 606 -32.55 19.62 -1.72
CA ARG A 606 -33.75 20.45 -1.49
C ARG A 606 -34.99 19.83 -2.13
N GLY A 607 -36.01 19.57 -1.30
CA GLY A 607 -37.30 19.01 -1.71
C GLY A 607 -37.45 17.48 -1.61
N PHE A 608 -36.38 16.73 -1.34
CA PHE A 608 -36.44 15.26 -1.31
C PHE A 608 -36.53 14.67 0.11
N ASN A 609 -35.96 15.34 1.11
CA ASN A 609 -35.95 14.89 2.51
C ASN A 609 -37.35 14.91 3.20
N ALA A 610 -38.42 15.24 2.48
CA ALA A 610 -39.78 15.44 3.02
C ALA A 610 -40.76 14.29 2.71
N LYS A 611 -40.29 13.15 2.17
CA LYS A 611 -41.15 12.00 1.78
C LYS A 611 -41.20 10.85 2.78
N GLY A 612 -40.47 10.93 3.91
CA GLY A 612 -40.42 9.87 4.92
C GLY A 612 -41.71 9.66 5.71
N GLU A 613 -42.44 10.73 6.04
CA GLU A 613 -43.59 10.70 6.96
C GLU A 613 -44.85 11.37 6.39
N ALA A 614 -45.30 10.94 5.20
CA ALA A 614 -46.54 11.46 4.59
C ALA A 614 -47.28 10.45 3.69
N GLN A 615 -47.66 9.29 4.21
CA GLN A 615 -48.71 8.45 3.60
C GLN A 615 -49.95 8.38 4.49
N THR A 616 -50.74 9.46 4.47
CA THR A 616 -52.17 9.39 4.80
C THR A 616 -52.97 9.22 3.50
N PRO A 617 -53.99 8.35 3.45
CA PRO A 617 -54.68 8.03 2.21
C PRO A 617 -55.51 9.21 1.70
N SER A 618 -55.46 9.44 0.38
CA SER A 618 -56.20 10.50 -0.29
C SER A 618 -57.71 10.27 -0.22
N ARG A 619 -58.47 11.26 0.26
CA ARG A 619 -59.93 11.33 0.04
C ARG A 619 -60.25 12.28 -1.12
N PRO A 620 -61.31 12.01 -1.91
CA PRO A 620 -61.49 12.61 -3.23
C PRO A 620 -61.99 14.06 -3.20
N ARG A 621 -61.74 14.78 -4.30
CA ARG A 621 -62.34 16.09 -4.59
C ARG A 621 -63.87 16.02 -4.55
N ARG A 622 -64.52 17.02 -3.94
CA ARG A 622 -65.92 17.40 -4.20
C ARG A 622 -66.05 18.91 -4.39
N HIS A 623 -67.17 19.34 -4.96
CA HIS A 623 -67.34 20.65 -5.59
C HIS A 623 -67.57 21.80 -4.60
N ARG A 624 -67.36 23.04 -5.07
CA ARG A 624 -67.82 24.27 -4.42
C ARG A 624 -69.32 24.49 -4.66
N GLY A 625 -70.02 24.97 -3.63
CA GLY A 625 -71.36 25.56 -3.66
C GLY A 625 -71.53 26.45 -2.40
N PRO A 626 -72.19 27.62 -2.46
CA PRO A 626 -72.15 28.62 -1.38
C PRO A 626 -73.33 28.51 -0.40
N GLY A 627 -73.17 28.96 0.86
CA GLY A 627 -74.29 28.98 1.82
C GLY A 627 -74.02 29.34 3.29
N ALA A 628 -73.48 30.55 3.55
CA ALA A 628 -73.78 31.44 4.71
C ALA A 628 -73.70 31.00 6.20
N ILE A 629 -73.78 32.03 7.07
CA ILE A 629 -74.04 32.08 8.53
C ILE A 629 -72.86 31.76 9.47
N GLU A 630 -72.58 32.72 10.35
CA GLU A 630 -71.65 32.61 11.49
C GLU A 630 -72.35 32.06 12.75
N ALA A 631 -71.58 31.37 13.60
CA ALA A 631 -71.90 31.19 15.01
C ALA A 631 -70.60 31.20 15.82
N GLN A 632 -70.60 31.87 16.98
CA GLN A 632 -69.42 32.04 17.84
C GLN A 632 -69.39 31.01 18.99
N THR A 633 -68.30 31.06 19.78
CA THR A 633 -68.02 30.30 21.03
C THR A 633 -67.55 28.85 20.88
N PRO A 634 -66.81 28.27 21.86
CA PRO A 634 -65.88 28.91 22.81
C PRO A 634 -64.46 28.27 22.80
N SER A 635 -63.60 28.80 23.66
CA SER A 635 -62.20 28.41 23.93
C SER A 635 -61.92 26.90 24.02
N ARG A 636 -60.90 26.43 23.29
CA ARG A 636 -60.23 25.14 23.52
C ARG A 636 -59.11 25.26 24.58
N PRO A 637 -58.90 24.25 25.44
CA PRO A 637 -57.82 24.27 26.44
C PRO A 637 -56.43 24.09 25.82
N ARG A 638 -55.40 24.59 26.52
CA ARG A 638 -53.99 24.35 26.17
C ARG A 638 -53.68 22.85 26.24
N ARG A 639 -53.14 22.26 25.16
CA ARG A 639 -52.36 21.02 25.29
C ARG A 639 -51.05 21.37 26.00
N HIS A 640 -50.79 20.71 27.13
CA HIS A 640 -49.45 20.69 27.71
C HIS A 640 -48.48 20.03 26.72
N ARG A 641 -47.25 20.56 26.63
CA ARG A 641 -46.10 19.73 26.25
C ARG A 641 -45.76 18.86 27.45
N GLY A 642 -45.30 17.63 27.21
CA GLY A 642 -44.57 16.89 28.23
C GLY A 642 -43.22 17.56 28.54
N PRO A 643 -42.52 17.10 29.60
CA PRO A 643 -41.11 17.41 29.81
C PRO A 643 -40.22 16.68 28.76
N ASP A 644 -38.91 16.70 28.99
CA ASP A 644 -37.87 15.84 28.37
C ASP A 644 -37.33 16.24 26.98
N ASP A 645 -37.76 17.36 26.42
CA ASP A 645 -37.06 18.09 25.34
C ASP A 645 -36.41 19.38 25.91
N ILE A 646 -35.08 19.40 26.05
CA ILE A 646 -34.33 20.61 26.45
C ILE A 646 -33.79 21.30 25.19
N GLU A 647 -34.34 22.47 24.86
CA GLU A 647 -33.95 23.28 23.70
C GLU A 647 -33.11 24.49 24.10
N ALA A 648 -31.80 24.45 23.81
CA ALA A 648 -30.89 25.56 24.08
C ALA A 648 -30.98 26.62 22.96
N GLN A 649 -31.44 27.82 23.30
CA GLN A 649 -31.61 28.93 22.35
C GLN A 649 -30.70 30.11 22.69
N PHE A 650 -29.87 30.53 21.74
CA PHE A 650 -29.18 31.82 21.78
C PHE A 650 -30.05 32.89 21.10
N LYS A 651 -29.85 34.16 21.44
CA LYS A 651 -30.65 35.28 20.91
C LYS A 651 -29.78 36.47 20.56
N GLU A 652 -29.76 36.81 19.27
CA GLU A 652 -28.94 37.91 18.72
C GLU A 652 -29.81 38.73 17.76
N ASN A 653 -29.72 40.07 17.82
CA ASN A 653 -30.52 40.99 17.00
C ASN A 653 -32.03 40.63 16.92
N ASN A 654 -32.58 40.23 18.07
CA ASN A 654 -33.93 39.69 18.29
C ASN A 654 -34.31 38.37 17.59
N PHE A 655 -33.48 37.81 16.71
CA PHE A 655 -33.67 36.45 16.21
C PHE A 655 -33.26 35.40 17.25
N LYS A 656 -34.01 34.30 17.30
CA LYS A 656 -33.74 33.14 18.17
C LYS A 656 -33.12 32.03 17.34
N HIS A 657 -31.94 31.58 17.73
CA HIS A 657 -31.26 30.46 17.11
C HIS A 657 -31.20 29.30 18.10
N THR A 658 -31.85 28.18 17.77
CA THR A 658 -31.66 26.92 18.52
C THR A 658 -30.27 26.39 18.22
N VAL A 659 -29.43 26.30 19.24
CA VAL A 659 -28.03 25.83 19.14
C VAL A 659 -27.94 24.33 19.41
N ALA A 660 -28.79 23.80 20.28
CA ALA A 660 -28.90 22.36 20.54
C ALA A 660 -30.33 21.97 20.96
N ARG A 661 -30.70 20.71 20.69
CA ARG A 661 -31.83 20.02 21.31
C ARG A 661 -31.33 18.74 21.94
N VAL A 662 -31.65 18.54 23.22
CA VAL A 662 -31.33 17.33 23.96
C VAL A 662 -32.65 16.65 24.32
N ALA A 663 -32.93 15.53 23.66
CA ALA A 663 -34.05 14.66 23.97
C ALA A 663 -33.58 13.57 24.94
N LEU A 664 -34.09 13.57 26.16
CA LEU A 664 -33.78 12.52 27.14
C LEU A 664 -34.70 11.33 26.93
N ARG A 665 -34.13 10.11 26.96
CA ARG A 665 -34.89 8.85 26.97
C ARG A 665 -34.52 8.07 28.23
N ILE A 666 -35.51 7.87 29.09
CA ILE A 666 -35.41 6.92 30.19
C ILE A 666 -35.35 5.52 29.57
N LEU A 667 -34.29 4.76 29.85
CA LEU A 667 -34.17 3.37 29.43
C LEU A 667 -34.90 2.46 30.43
N ASP A 668 -35.47 1.36 29.93
CA ASP A 668 -36.16 0.40 30.77
C ASP A 668 -35.18 -0.37 31.67
N ARG A 669 -35.67 -0.84 32.83
CA ARG A 669 -34.85 -1.46 33.88
C ARG A 669 -34.10 -2.69 33.36
N ASP A 670 -34.75 -3.47 32.50
CA ASP A 670 -34.20 -4.70 31.93
C ASP A 670 -33.09 -4.40 30.90
N ILE A 671 -33.17 -3.26 30.21
CA ILE A 671 -32.11 -2.77 29.31
C ILE A 671 -30.89 -2.31 30.12
N VAL A 672 -31.10 -1.65 31.27
CA VAL A 672 -30.00 -1.27 32.17
C VAL A 672 -29.31 -2.53 32.71
N LEU A 673 -30.06 -3.51 33.21
CA LEU A 673 -29.52 -4.78 33.71
C LEU A 673 -28.73 -5.54 32.62
N ALA A 674 -29.22 -5.58 31.38
CA ALA A 674 -28.52 -6.21 30.26
C ALA A 674 -27.25 -5.46 29.82
N LEU A 675 -27.07 -4.20 30.21
CA LEU A 675 -25.88 -3.38 29.92
C LEU A 675 -24.90 -3.27 31.09
N THR A 676 -25.29 -3.69 32.30
CA THR A 676 -24.44 -3.62 33.51
C THR A 676 -24.24 -4.97 34.21
N GLY A 677 -24.72 -6.07 33.63
CA GLY A 677 -24.37 -7.41 34.09
C GLY A 677 -22.87 -7.68 33.94
N GLN A 678 -22.27 -8.32 34.94
CA GLN A 678 -20.93 -8.90 34.82
C GLN A 678 -21.10 -10.41 34.57
N ASP A 679 -20.34 -10.96 33.63
CA ASP A 679 -20.28 -12.41 33.41
C ASP A 679 -19.58 -13.08 34.60
N GLU A 680 -20.22 -14.08 35.22
CA GLU A 680 -19.58 -14.95 36.22
C GLU A 680 -19.06 -16.24 35.55
N ASP A 681 -17.78 -16.55 35.72
CA ASP A 681 -17.15 -17.79 35.23
C ASP A 681 -17.58 -19.02 36.05
N GLU A 682 -18.01 -20.11 35.40
CA GLU A 682 -18.26 -21.39 36.08
C GLU A 682 -16.96 -22.13 36.47
N GLU A 683 -16.81 -22.46 37.76
CA GLU A 683 -15.68 -23.27 38.29
C GLU A 683 -16.08 -24.73 38.59
N PRO A 684 -15.33 -25.74 38.07
CA PRO A 684 -15.53 -27.15 38.42
C PRO A 684 -14.72 -27.60 39.67
N LYS A 685 -15.45 -28.10 40.67
CA LYS A 685 -14.97 -28.75 41.91
C LYS A 685 -14.27 -30.11 41.62
N THR A 686 -13.33 -30.68 42.40
CA THR A 686 -12.61 -30.31 43.65
C THR A 686 -11.44 -31.29 43.95
N ARG A 687 -10.54 -30.92 44.89
CA ARG A 687 -9.70 -31.76 45.82
C ARG A 687 -8.14 -31.68 45.69
N HIS A 688 -7.50 -31.70 46.86
CA HIS A 688 -6.05 -31.62 47.21
C HIS A 688 -5.67 -32.89 48.03
N PRO A 689 -4.41 -33.22 48.45
CA PRO A 689 -3.28 -32.35 48.86
C PRO A 689 -1.85 -32.88 48.45
N PRO A 690 -0.71 -32.60 49.13
CA PRO A 690 0.03 -31.31 49.11
C PRO A 690 1.57 -31.39 48.87
N HIS A 691 2.15 -30.34 48.24
CA HIS A 691 3.58 -29.92 48.27
C HIS A 691 4.67 -30.90 47.70
N PRO A 692 5.94 -30.47 47.47
CA PRO A 692 6.55 -29.13 47.67
C PRO A 692 7.01 -28.41 46.38
N GLN A 693 7.53 -27.18 46.52
CA GLN A 693 8.20 -26.43 45.43
C GLN A 693 9.70 -26.77 45.31
N PRO A 694 10.27 -26.70 44.10
CA PRO A 694 11.66 -26.31 43.87
C PRO A 694 11.75 -24.93 43.16
N HIS A 695 12.76 -24.14 43.50
CA HIS A 695 13.05 -22.87 42.81
C HIS A 695 13.64 -23.10 41.42
N LEU A 696 13.24 -22.29 40.43
CA LEU A 696 14.07 -22.05 39.24
C LEU A 696 13.90 -20.62 38.72
N SER A 697 14.93 -19.80 38.84
CA SER A 697 14.96 -18.44 38.31
C SER A 697 15.36 -18.43 36.83
N THR A 698 14.43 -18.06 35.96
CA THR A 698 14.72 -17.83 34.54
C THR A 698 15.44 -16.49 34.33
N PRO A 699 16.47 -16.42 33.48
CA PRO A 699 17.19 -15.17 33.23
C PRO A 699 16.41 -14.26 32.29
N PHE A 700 16.42 -12.95 32.57
CA PHE A 700 15.92 -11.93 31.64
C PHE A 700 16.78 -11.88 30.37
N PRO A 701 16.18 -11.63 29.19
CA PRO A 701 16.91 -11.52 27.92
C PRO A 701 17.91 -10.35 27.92
N PRO A 702 19.01 -10.44 27.13
CA PRO A 702 20.16 -9.54 27.22
C PRO A 702 19.83 -8.07 26.90
N GLU A 703 18.83 -7.81 26.07
CA GLU A 703 18.35 -6.47 25.71
C GLU A 703 17.87 -5.69 26.95
N ILE A 704 17.18 -6.36 27.88
CA ILE A 704 16.66 -5.74 29.11
C ILE A 704 17.80 -5.37 30.06
N ARG A 705 18.88 -6.16 30.10
CA ARG A 705 20.10 -5.79 30.83
C ARG A 705 20.74 -4.54 30.26
N LEU A 706 20.85 -4.44 28.93
CA LEU A 706 21.46 -3.28 28.26
C LEU A 706 20.65 -1.99 28.52
N ILE A 707 19.31 -2.08 28.45
CA ILE A 707 18.40 -0.96 28.76
C ILE A 707 18.55 -0.51 30.21
N ASN A 708 18.54 -1.44 31.18
CA ASN A 708 18.71 -1.09 32.60
C ASN A 708 20.08 -0.47 32.89
N GLN A 709 21.14 -0.96 32.24
CA GLN A 709 22.50 -0.42 32.41
C GLN A 709 22.63 1.00 31.81
N TYR A 710 21.99 1.26 30.66
CA TYR A 710 21.88 2.60 30.08
C TYR A 710 21.12 3.56 31.01
N CYS A 711 19.92 3.15 31.47
CA CYS A 711 19.11 3.93 32.40
C CYS A 711 19.86 4.26 33.71
N GLN A 712 20.57 3.29 34.30
CA GLN A 712 21.39 3.54 35.50
C GLN A 712 22.50 4.57 35.23
N SER A 713 23.22 4.45 34.11
CA SER A 713 24.27 5.41 33.74
C SER A 713 23.75 6.83 33.51
N TYR A 714 22.50 6.96 33.05
CA TYR A 714 21.83 8.25 32.85
C TYR A 714 21.41 8.89 34.20
N TRP A 715 20.87 8.11 35.14
CA TRP A 715 20.50 8.61 36.47
C TRP A 715 21.70 9.00 37.34
N ASP A 716 22.82 8.27 37.25
CA ASP A 716 24.06 8.63 37.96
C ASP A 716 24.67 9.95 37.45
N GLN A 717 24.50 10.29 36.17
CA GLN A 717 24.97 11.56 35.59
C GLN A 717 24.12 12.76 36.01
N LEU A 718 22.86 12.56 36.41
CA LEU A 718 21.93 13.63 36.80
C LEU A 718 21.96 13.97 38.30
N SER A 719 22.82 13.34 39.09
CA SER A 719 22.87 13.47 40.55
C SER A 719 24.02 14.39 41.04
N PRO A 720 23.76 15.66 41.42
CA PRO A 720 24.81 16.60 41.83
C PRO A 720 25.36 16.28 43.24
N LYS A 721 26.46 15.54 43.31
CA LYS A 721 27.14 15.24 44.58
C LYS A 721 27.86 16.48 45.14
N GLN A 722 27.36 16.96 46.29
CA GLN A 722 27.98 18.06 47.04
C GLN A 722 29.40 17.68 47.52
N GLN A 723 30.31 18.67 47.52
CA GLN A 723 31.68 18.50 47.99
C GLN A 723 31.75 18.46 49.53
N GLN A 724 32.46 17.47 50.08
CA GLN A 724 33.11 17.57 51.39
C GLN A 724 34.63 17.45 51.24
N ARG A 725 35.37 18.01 52.22
CA ARG A 725 36.73 18.53 51.99
C ARG A 725 37.73 17.98 53.02
N LYS A 726 39.00 17.82 52.60
CA LYS A 726 40.16 17.22 53.33
C LYS A 726 40.13 15.67 53.30
N ARG A 727 41.26 14.95 53.31
CA ARG A 727 42.63 15.29 53.79
C ARG A 727 43.74 14.80 52.84
N THR A 728 45.00 15.14 53.12
CA THR A 728 46.18 15.12 52.22
C THR A 728 47.12 13.92 52.35
N SER A 729 47.83 13.56 51.26
CA SER A 729 49.20 13.01 51.30
C SER A 729 49.98 13.32 50.00
N ARG A 730 51.30 13.07 49.95
CA ARG A 730 52.26 13.50 48.89
C ARG A 730 53.07 12.36 48.26
N ARG A 731 53.37 12.48 46.96
CA ARG A 731 54.66 12.28 46.23
C ARG A 731 54.42 12.66 44.75
N HIS A 732 55.17 13.57 44.12
CA HIS A 732 56.46 13.36 43.41
C HIS A 732 56.42 12.18 42.41
N THR A 733 56.84 12.31 41.15
CA THR A 733 57.92 13.19 40.59
C THR A 733 57.55 13.99 39.32
N GLU A 734 58.44 14.95 38.98
CA GLU A 734 58.93 15.45 37.66
C GLU A 734 57.98 15.52 36.41
N GLY A 735 58.03 16.55 35.56
CA GLY A 735 58.85 17.78 35.58
C GLY A 735 58.53 18.75 34.42
N GLN A 736 58.71 20.05 34.66
CA GLN A 736 58.67 21.17 33.68
C GLN A 736 60.02 21.27 32.91
N ASP A 737 60.24 22.07 31.86
CA ASP A 737 59.49 23.19 31.21
C ASP A 737 59.86 23.22 29.69
N GLN A 738 59.53 24.17 28.80
CA GLN A 738 58.91 25.52 28.87
C GLN A 738 57.88 25.67 27.70
N GLY A 739 57.70 26.69 26.84
CA GLY A 739 58.39 27.96 26.49
C GLY A 739 58.42 28.15 24.96
N LEU A 740 57.36 28.64 24.29
CA LEU A 740 56.85 30.03 24.17
C LEU A 740 57.70 30.96 23.27
N GLY A 741 57.05 31.42 22.19
CA GLY A 741 57.50 32.41 21.21
C GLY A 741 56.36 32.66 20.21
#